data_AF-A0A1F4E030-F1
#
_entry.id   AF-A0A1F4E030-F1
#
_cell.length_a   1.000
_cell.length_b   1.000
_cell.length_c   1.000
_cell.angle_alpha   90.00
_cell.angle_beta   90.00
_cell.angle_gamma   90.00
#
_symmetry.space_group_name_H-M   'P 1'
#
loop_
_entity.id
_entity.type
_entity.pdbx_description
1 polymer ?
#
loop_
_entity_poly.entity_id
_entity_poly.type
_entity_poly.pdbx_seq_one_letter_code
_entity_poly.pdbx_strand_id
1 'polypeptide(L)'
;MRQGTQYVLEISARIPEKLARIEELADNLWYSWDRPTRALFARLDLTLWNAVNQSPKAFLKRFDERRLREAAEDSVFLTAYNRVLSAYDSYQNEPVRRESAGLLSGGDLVAYFCAEFGFHESLPIYSGGLGILAGDHCKAASDMRLPFVGVGLLYRQGYFFQTVDSEGQQHAAYSDSDFDELPIQPVRDANGAEPLVEVELPGRTVKVKLWQTRVGHVTLYLLDTDIPANGAHDRGITHQLYGGDRAMRMEQEILLGVGGVRALTVLGLKPTVWHINEGHAAFLVLERIRGLVAQELDFVSALEAVAANTVFTTHTAVPAGHDQFDAEMMDSYFEGYCRDVGIDLAVLMDLGRTPSSADFSMTALGVRGSRFQNGVSRIHGDVAAERLSELWRQVPAEENPITYITNGVHVPTFLSTEWVDAFDRFVGPDWKRHLHDRSWWTRIERLPDQIFWSMHQYLKARMLHLVCQRVRAQHARNHGSDAHLDRMLKYANPDDPNVLTIGFGRRFATYKRATLLFEDLAWLKKILSDPERPALFLFAGKAHPADIPGQDLIRKIVEVSRMPEFEGNILFVEDYDLRLSRRLIAGVDVWLNNPVYPQEACGTSGMKAGMNGVINLSVLDGWWDEGYERGNGWAIKPVKQVHDEMRRDHEEARTLYEILQDHVIPVYYRRSSMGYSPEWTRMAKHSMASILPQFNSARMLNEYTSKFYSLAAKQGRTYGDANNKAAREMAKWKARVRAAWPGVALRRIDSPGPRIQYGDSVLIEVGVRLNGLDPGDLCVEAVYAYSERDDGRTPRVHDEFVADGTAGDAGEHRFRLELKPEQCGKLHYRIRCYPRHELLTHPFELGLMVWLCAPDLQGAGSQA
;
A
#
# COMPACT_ATOMS: atom_id res chain seq x y z
N MET A 1 -3.95 -47.59 19.78
CA MET A 1 -2.55 -47.91 19.45
C MET A 1 -1.68 -46.79 20.02
N ARG A 2 -0.62 -47.08 20.78
CA ARG A 2 0.37 -46.06 21.14
C ARG A 2 1.10 -45.68 19.86
N GLN A 3 0.99 -44.43 19.40
CA GLN A 3 1.82 -43.95 18.29
C GLN A 3 3.28 -44.12 18.70
N GLY A 4 4.08 -44.76 17.85
CA GLY A 4 5.51 -44.93 18.09
C GLY A 4 6.19 -43.57 18.21
N THR A 5 7.19 -43.46 19.08
CA THR A 5 8.00 -42.24 19.21
C THR A 5 8.73 -41.97 17.89
N GLN A 6 8.48 -40.81 17.29
CA GLN A 6 9.17 -40.36 16.09
C GLN A 6 10.54 -39.76 16.48
N TYR A 7 11.60 -40.25 15.85
CA TYR A 7 12.95 -39.66 15.93
C TYR A 7 13.24 -38.95 14.61
N VAL A 8 13.75 -37.72 14.67
CA VAL A 8 14.05 -36.90 13.49
C VAL A 8 15.57 -36.83 13.31
N LEU A 9 16.05 -37.11 12.10
CA LEU A 9 17.44 -36.93 11.68
C LEU A 9 17.42 -36.17 10.36
N GLU A 10 17.98 -34.96 10.35
CA GLU A 10 18.16 -34.17 9.12
C GLU A 10 19.51 -34.52 8.48
N ILE A 11 19.49 -34.84 7.19
CA ILE A 11 20.69 -35.12 6.39
C ILE A 11 20.74 -34.09 5.28
N SER A 12 21.72 -33.19 5.33
CA SER A 12 21.93 -32.17 4.30
C SER A 12 23.01 -32.59 3.32
N ALA A 13 22.82 -32.27 2.05
CA ALA A 13 23.81 -32.52 1.01
C ALA A 13 25.07 -31.66 1.24
N ARG A 14 26.25 -32.23 0.99
CA ARG A 14 27.50 -31.44 0.97
C ARG A 14 27.62 -30.71 -0.36
N ILE A 15 27.58 -29.38 -0.32
CA ILE A 15 27.73 -28.54 -1.51
C ILE A 15 29.21 -28.59 -1.97
N PRO A 16 29.49 -28.97 -3.24
CA PRO A 16 30.85 -28.95 -3.78
C PRO A 16 31.46 -27.56 -3.73
N GLU A 17 32.78 -27.45 -3.53
CA GLU A 17 33.50 -26.17 -3.40
C GLU A 17 33.24 -25.22 -4.59
N LYS A 18 33.15 -25.76 -5.82
CA LYS A 18 32.82 -24.98 -7.03
C LYS A 18 31.45 -24.29 -6.97
N LEU A 19 30.53 -24.79 -6.15
CA LEU A 19 29.17 -24.31 -5.97
C LEU A 19 28.95 -23.67 -4.58
N ALA A 20 30.00 -23.42 -3.80
CA ALA A 20 29.89 -22.97 -2.40
C ALA A 20 29.01 -21.72 -2.21
N ARG A 21 28.98 -20.81 -3.20
CA ARG A 21 28.19 -19.57 -3.17
C ARG A 21 26.71 -19.73 -3.55
N ILE A 22 26.24 -20.95 -3.84
CA ILE A 22 24.82 -21.18 -4.16
C ILE A 22 23.91 -20.89 -2.97
N GLU A 23 24.43 -21.03 -1.75
CA GLU A 23 23.72 -20.67 -0.52
C GLU A 23 23.48 -19.15 -0.41
N GLU A 24 24.45 -18.33 -0.84
CA GLU A 24 24.27 -16.87 -0.89
C GLU A 24 23.06 -16.47 -1.76
N LEU A 25 22.86 -17.19 -2.88
CA LEU A 25 21.73 -16.99 -3.78
C LEU A 25 20.41 -17.53 -3.19
N ALA A 26 20.48 -18.52 -2.31
CA ALA A 26 19.31 -19.10 -1.67
C ALA A 26 18.83 -18.29 -0.44
N ASP A 27 19.74 -17.63 0.25
CA ASP A 27 19.49 -16.86 1.48
C ASP A 27 19.19 -15.37 1.23
N ASN A 28 19.25 -14.93 -0.03
CA ASN A 28 18.87 -13.58 -0.43
C ASN A 28 17.65 -13.59 -1.34
N LEU A 29 16.55 -12.95 -0.91
CA LEU A 29 15.30 -12.84 -1.65
C LEU A 29 15.42 -12.10 -3.00
N TRP A 30 16.60 -11.60 -3.38
CA TRP A 30 16.94 -11.18 -4.75
C TRP A 30 16.43 -12.16 -5.83
N TYR A 31 16.49 -13.48 -5.57
CA TYR A 31 15.94 -14.48 -6.49
C TYR A 31 14.45 -14.30 -6.79
N SER A 32 13.69 -13.59 -5.94
CA SER A 32 12.26 -13.37 -6.13
C SER A 32 11.93 -12.38 -7.25
N TRP A 33 12.91 -11.58 -7.71
CA TRP A 33 12.78 -10.75 -8.92
C TRP A 33 13.89 -10.98 -9.96
N ASP A 34 14.96 -11.69 -9.63
CA ASP A 34 15.95 -12.16 -10.61
C ASP A 34 15.60 -13.56 -11.14
N ARG A 35 15.02 -13.59 -12.35
CA ARG A 35 14.59 -14.84 -12.97
C ARG A 35 15.73 -15.79 -13.35
N PRO A 36 16.90 -15.31 -13.85
CA PRO A 36 18.06 -16.17 -14.08
C PRO A 36 18.47 -16.98 -12.84
N THR A 37 18.46 -16.38 -11.65
CA THR A 37 18.76 -17.09 -10.39
C THR A 37 17.79 -18.26 -10.18
N ARG A 38 16.47 -18.04 -10.32
CA ARG A 38 15.49 -19.13 -10.18
C ARG A 38 15.63 -20.22 -11.26
N ALA A 39 16.00 -19.82 -12.47
CA ALA A 39 16.20 -20.75 -13.59
C ALA A 39 17.36 -21.72 -13.32
N LEU A 40 18.37 -21.33 -12.53
CA LEU A 40 19.42 -22.25 -12.09
C LEU A 40 18.86 -23.43 -11.29
N PHE A 41 18.06 -23.16 -10.27
CA PHE A 41 17.45 -24.19 -9.41
C PHE A 41 16.46 -25.06 -10.20
N ALA A 42 15.62 -24.44 -11.04
CA ALA A 42 14.71 -25.19 -11.91
C ALA A 42 15.42 -26.12 -12.90
N ARG A 43 16.62 -25.74 -13.36
CA ARG A 43 17.45 -26.56 -14.25
C ARG A 43 18.10 -27.76 -13.53
N LEU A 44 18.42 -27.61 -12.24
CA LEU A 44 18.94 -28.72 -11.44
C LEU A 44 17.89 -29.83 -11.31
N ASP A 45 16.66 -29.49 -10.93
CA ASP A 45 15.51 -30.41 -10.93
C ASP A 45 14.17 -29.66 -10.94
N LEU A 46 13.46 -29.73 -12.06
CA LEU A 46 12.17 -29.05 -12.22
C LEU A 46 11.05 -29.65 -11.36
N THR A 47 11.09 -30.96 -11.10
CA THR A 47 10.08 -31.65 -10.31
C THR A 47 10.20 -31.25 -8.85
N LEU A 48 11.40 -31.33 -8.28
CA LEU A 48 11.66 -30.89 -6.91
C LEU A 48 11.41 -29.39 -6.77
N TRP A 49 11.85 -28.58 -7.73
CA TRP A 49 11.62 -27.13 -7.73
C TRP A 49 10.14 -26.76 -7.61
N ASN A 50 9.26 -27.47 -8.32
CA ASN A 50 7.82 -27.28 -8.19
C ASN A 50 7.26 -27.81 -6.85
N ALA A 51 7.78 -28.93 -6.34
CA ALA A 51 7.35 -29.54 -5.08
C ALA A 51 7.68 -28.69 -3.85
N VAL A 52 8.77 -27.91 -3.91
CA VAL A 52 9.21 -27.02 -2.81
C VAL A 52 8.71 -25.57 -2.96
N ASN A 53 7.63 -25.37 -3.73
CA ASN A 53 7.06 -24.04 -4.01
C ASN A 53 8.11 -23.03 -4.51
N GLN A 54 9.07 -23.49 -5.29
CA GLN A 54 10.11 -22.62 -5.87
C GLN A 54 10.95 -21.90 -4.81
N SER A 55 11.15 -22.52 -3.63
CA SER A 55 12.06 -22.04 -2.60
C SER A 55 13.48 -22.60 -2.83
N PRO A 56 14.49 -21.75 -3.10
CA PRO A 56 15.89 -22.19 -3.17
C PRO A 56 16.39 -22.88 -1.90
N LYS A 57 16.01 -22.36 -0.72
CA LYS A 57 16.45 -22.90 0.57
C LYS A 57 15.90 -24.30 0.80
N ALA A 58 14.58 -24.48 0.66
CA ALA A 58 13.95 -25.79 0.78
C ALA A 58 14.41 -26.76 -0.33
N PHE A 59 14.74 -26.25 -1.52
CA PHE A 59 15.34 -27.06 -2.59
C PHE A 59 16.67 -27.65 -2.15
N LEU A 60 17.62 -26.81 -1.71
CA LEU A 60 18.97 -27.27 -1.33
C LEU A 60 18.95 -28.28 -0.17
N LYS A 61 18.02 -28.14 0.77
CA LYS A 61 17.83 -29.10 1.86
C LYS A 61 17.40 -30.50 1.42
N ARG A 62 16.64 -30.59 0.33
CA ARG A 62 16.04 -31.85 -0.16
C ARG A 62 16.76 -32.42 -1.39
N PHE A 63 17.77 -31.71 -1.89
CA PHE A 63 18.42 -32.05 -3.15
C PHE A 63 19.52 -33.11 -3.00
N ASP A 64 19.64 -33.98 -4.01
CA ASP A 64 20.60 -35.10 -4.02
C ASP A 64 22.05 -34.61 -4.20
N GLU A 65 22.94 -34.97 -3.27
CA GLU A 65 24.37 -34.64 -3.34
C GLU A 65 25.04 -35.14 -4.62
N ARG A 66 24.65 -36.31 -5.13
CA ARG A 66 25.22 -36.84 -6.38
C ARG A 66 24.95 -35.88 -7.55
N ARG A 67 23.75 -35.31 -7.62
CA ARG A 67 23.37 -34.37 -8.69
C ARG A 67 24.04 -33.01 -8.54
N LEU A 68 24.34 -32.58 -7.32
CA LEU A 68 25.20 -31.39 -7.11
C LEU A 68 26.61 -31.63 -7.63
N ARG A 69 27.19 -32.82 -7.40
CA ARG A 69 28.52 -33.17 -7.93
C ARG A 69 28.51 -33.21 -9.46
N GLU A 70 27.49 -33.81 -10.07
CA GLU A 70 27.28 -33.80 -11.53
C GLU A 70 27.17 -32.36 -12.07
N ALA A 71 26.38 -31.50 -11.41
CA ALA A 71 26.26 -30.09 -11.80
C ALA A 71 27.58 -29.30 -11.64
N ALA A 72 28.42 -29.67 -10.67
CA ALA A 72 29.76 -29.08 -10.47
C ALA A 72 30.79 -29.51 -11.53
N GLU A 73 30.44 -30.48 -12.38
CA GLU A 73 31.23 -30.93 -13.53
C GLU A 73 30.61 -30.50 -14.89
N ASP A 74 29.32 -30.13 -14.91
CA ASP A 74 28.64 -29.61 -16.10
C ASP A 74 29.09 -28.16 -16.44
N SER A 75 29.91 -28.03 -17.49
CA SER A 75 30.37 -26.74 -18.01
C SER A 75 29.25 -25.76 -18.38
N VAL A 76 28.11 -26.26 -18.85
CA VAL A 76 26.97 -25.41 -19.26
C VAL A 76 26.23 -24.90 -18.03
N PHE A 77 26.09 -25.71 -16.99
CA PHE A 77 25.56 -25.28 -15.70
C PHE A 77 26.48 -24.26 -15.04
N LEU A 78 27.79 -24.55 -14.95
CA LEU A 78 28.78 -23.64 -14.35
C LEU A 78 28.84 -22.29 -15.06
N THR A 79 28.70 -22.26 -16.39
CA THR A 79 28.64 -20.99 -17.14
C THR A 79 27.41 -20.16 -16.75
N ALA A 80 26.24 -20.80 -16.64
CA ALA A 80 25.02 -20.12 -16.20
C ALA A 80 25.13 -19.64 -14.74
N TYR A 81 25.68 -20.48 -13.86
CA TYR A 81 25.91 -20.18 -12.45
C TYR A 81 26.84 -18.98 -12.27
N ASN A 82 27.99 -18.96 -12.95
CA ASN A 82 28.94 -17.85 -12.91
C ASN A 82 28.35 -16.54 -13.47
N ARG A 83 27.48 -16.62 -14.48
CA ARG A 83 26.75 -15.44 -14.99
C ARG A 83 25.81 -14.86 -13.93
N VAL A 84 25.08 -15.71 -13.20
CA VAL A 84 24.22 -15.27 -12.10
C VAL A 84 25.04 -14.68 -10.96
N LEU A 85 26.14 -15.32 -10.57
CA LEU A 85 27.03 -14.76 -9.55
C LEU A 85 27.60 -13.40 -9.98
N SER A 86 28.03 -13.25 -11.24
CA SER A 86 28.51 -11.97 -11.75
C SER A 86 27.43 -10.89 -11.72
N ALA A 87 26.17 -11.22 -12.04
CA ALA A 87 25.06 -10.29 -11.93
C ALA A 87 24.75 -9.94 -10.47
N TYR A 88 24.75 -10.93 -9.57
CA TYR A 88 24.54 -10.74 -8.14
C TYR A 88 25.65 -9.88 -7.51
N ASP A 89 26.92 -10.15 -7.84
CA ASP A 89 28.07 -9.38 -7.36
C ASP A 89 28.02 -7.94 -7.92
N SER A 90 27.63 -7.77 -9.18
CA SER A 90 27.45 -6.43 -9.77
C SER A 90 26.36 -5.64 -9.04
N TYR A 91 25.24 -6.29 -8.71
CA TYR A 91 24.17 -5.70 -7.91
C TYR A 91 24.67 -5.35 -6.51
N GLN A 92 25.28 -6.30 -5.79
CA GLN A 92 25.77 -6.11 -4.42
C GLN A 92 26.77 -4.95 -4.30
N ASN A 93 27.61 -4.77 -5.31
CA ASN A 93 28.65 -3.75 -5.36
C ASN A 93 28.21 -2.44 -6.04
N GLU A 94 26.97 -2.31 -6.52
CA GLU A 94 26.51 -1.11 -7.23
C GLU A 94 26.60 0.13 -6.33
N PRO A 95 27.28 1.21 -6.72
CA PRO A 95 27.37 2.40 -5.88
C PRO A 95 25.97 3.04 -5.71
N VAL A 96 25.77 3.73 -4.58
CA VAL A 96 24.50 4.41 -4.31
C VAL A 96 24.19 5.40 -5.44
N ARG A 97 23.01 5.28 -6.08
CA ARG A 97 22.61 6.13 -7.21
C ARG A 97 22.35 7.56 -6.72
N ARG A 98 23.07 8.54 -7.31
CA ARG A 98 23.06 9.95 -6.88
C ARG A 98 21.70 10.66 -7.02
N GLU A 99 20.81 10.19 -7.88
CA GLU A 99 19.50 10.84 -8.14
C GLU A 99 18.54 10.79 -6.95
N SER A 100 18.63 9.74 -6.10
CA SER A 100 17.83 9.61 -4.86
C SER A 100 18.67 9.85 -3.60
N ALA A 101 19.99 9.60 -3.68
CA ALA A 101 20.93 9.70 -2.56
C ALA A 101 21.38 11.12 -2.19
N GLY A 102 21.00 12.15 -2.97
CA GLY A 102 21.26 13.55 -2.59
C GLY A 102 20.36 14.05 -1.45
N LEU A 103 19.27 13.34 -1.13
CA LEU A 103 18.25 13.80 -0.19
C LEU A 103 18.38 13.23 1.22
N LEU A 104 18.97 12.04 1.37
CA LEU A 104 19.27 11.42 2.66
C LEU A 104 20.78 11.41 2.88
N SER A 105 21.21 11.81 4.09
CA SER A 105 22.62 11.89 4.47
C SER A 105 23.17 10.50 4.80
N GLY A 106 24.51 10.33 4.81
CA GLY A 106 25.15 9.04 5.04
C GLY A 106 24.89 8.39 6.42
N GLY A 107 24.31 9.11 7.37
CA GLY A 107 23.87 8.59 8.68
C GLY A 107 22.36 8.42 8.82
N ASP A 108 21.57 8.69 7.77
CA ASP A 108 20.13 8.50 7.81
C ASP A 108 19.76 7.01 7.69
N LEU A 109 18.65 6.63 8.30
CA LEU A 109 18.10 5.27 8.25
C LEU A 109 16.58 5.33 8.38
N VAL A 110 15.89 4.72 7.41
CA VAL A 110 14.43 4.55 7.43
C VAL A 110 14.09 3.18 8.02
N ALA A 111 13.26 3.16 9.06
CA ALA A 111 12.67 1.93 9.59
C ALA A 111 11.19 1.84 9.19
N TYR A 112 10.86 0.83 8.38
CA TYR A 112 9.54 0.62 7.83
C TYR A 112 8.84 -0.54 8.52
N PHE A 113 7.75 -0.24 9.22
CA PHE A 113 7.00 -1.21 10.02
C PHE A 113 5.74 -1.62 9.27
N CYS A 114 5.54 -2.93 9.12
CA CYS A 114 4.32 -3.49 8.55
C CYS A 114 4.00 -4.85 9.16
N ALA A 115 2.70 -5.14 9.29
CA ALA A 115 2.24 -6.42 9.78
C ALA A 115 2.42 -7.57 8.78
N GLU A 116 2.59 -7.27 7.48
CA GLU A 116 2.74 -8.27 6.43
C GLU A 116 3.74 -7.86 5.32
N PHE A 117 4.42 -8.84 4.71
CA PHE A 117 5.35 -8.61 3.61
C PHE A 117 5.27 -9.71 2.53
N GLY A 118 4.97 -9.32 1.30
CA GLY A 118 4.80 -10.21 0.15
C GLY A 118 5.98 -10.17 -0.82
N PHE A 119 6.99 -11.02 -0.61
CA PHE A 119 8.16 -11.10 -1.50
C PHE A 119 8.05 -12.19 -2.55
N HIS A 120 7.74 -13.41 -2.10
CA HIS A 120 7.73 -14.65 -2.86
C HIS A 120 6.91 -15.72 -2.12
N GLU A 121 6.47 -16.77 -2.82
CA GLU A 121 5.71 -17.88 -2.22
C GLU A 121 6.53 -18.68 -1.18
N SER A 122 7.85 -18.54 -1.20
CA SER A 122 8.79 -19.18 -0.27
C SER A 122 8.83 -18.51 1.11
N LEU A 123 8.21 -17.35 1.29
CA LEU A 123 8.10 -16.66 2.58
C LEU A 123 6.66 -16.17 2.77
N PRO A 124 5.76 -17.02 3.28
CA PRO A 124 4.30 -16.78 3.26
C PRO A 124 3.81 -15.87 4.40
N ILE A 125 4.43 -14.70 4.59
CA ILE A 125 4.07 -13.74 5.66
C ILE A 125 3.19 -12.58 5.13
N TYR A 126 2.27 -12.89 4.21
CA TYR A 126 1.34 -11.91 3.63
C TYR A 126 -0.04 -12.50 3.34
N SER A 127 -1.05 -11.63 3.30
CA SER A 127 -2.44 -11.98 2.97
C SER A 127 -2.95 -11.28 1.72
N GLY A 128 -2.48 -10.06 1.40
CA GLY A 128 -3.10 -9.26 0.35
C GLY A 128 -2.28 -8.07 -0.15
N GLY A 129 -3.00 -7.06 -0.64
CA GLY A 129 -2.41 -5.93 -1.36
C GLY A 129 -1.44 -5.07 -0.54
N LEU A 130 -1.67 -4.94 0.77
CA LEU A 130 -0.81 -4.20 1.69
C LEU A 130 0.57 -4.88 1.79
N GLY A 131 0.61 -6.18 2.00
CA GLY A 131 1.83 -6.97 2.07
C GLY A 131 2.58 -7.01 0.75
N ILE A 132 1.87 -7.14 -0.39
CA ILE A 132 2.54 -7.05 -1.70
C ILE A 132 3.16 -5.66 -1.90
N LEU A 133 2.49 -4.59 -1.49
CA LEU A 133 3.05 -3.24 -1.57
C LEU A 133 4.28 -3.09 -0.66
N ALA A 134 4.22 -3.58 0.58
CA ALA A 134 5.38 -3.59 1.49
C ALA A 134 6.58 -4.34 0.88
N GLY A 135 6.31 -5.47 0.21
CA GLY A 135 7.31 -6.20 -0.56
C GLY A 135 7.91 -5.37 -1.71
N ASP A 136 7.07 -4.74 -2.53
CA ASP A 136 7.49 -3.88 -3.64
C ASP A 136 8.25 -2.62 -3.16
N HIS A 137 7.90 -2.10 -1.98
CA HIS A 137 8.57 -0.99 -1.32
C HIS A 137 10.00 -1.37 -0.92
N CYS A 138 10.17 -2.50 -0.23
CA CYS A 138 11.48 -3.03 0.15
C CYS A 138 12.36 -3.37 -1.05
N LYS A 139 11.78 -3.97 -2.10
CA LYS A 139 12.50 -4.29 -3.35
C LYS A 139 12.99 -3.03 -4.06
N ALA A 140 12.14 -2.00 -4.18
CA ALA A 140 12.53 -0.72 -4.75
C ALA A 140 13.59 0.00 -3.89
N ALA A 141 13.42 0.02 -2.57
CA ALA A 141 14.40 0.60 -1.66
C ALA A 141 15.76 -0.09 -1.79
N SER A 142 15.76 -1.42 -1.99
CA SER A 142 16.95 -2.19 -2.31
C SER A 142 17.58 -1.74 -3.63
N ASP A 143 16.84 -1.75 -4.74
CA ASP A 143 17.34 -1.35 -6.05
C ASP A 143 17.86 0.10 -6.10
N MET A 144 17.31 0.96 -5.25
CA MET A 144 17.74 2.36 -5.09
C MET A 144 18.87 2.57 -4.08
N ARG A 145 19.29 1.51 -3.37
CA ARG A 145 20.29 1.54 -2.28
C ARG A 145 19.94 2.55 -1.18
N LEU A 146 18.65 2.67 -0.84
CA LEU A 146 18.21 3.51 0.27
C LEU A 146 18.68 2.92 1.61
N PRO A 147 19.08 3.74 2.59
CA PRO A 147 19.37 3.26 3.93
C PRO A 147 18.06 2.88 4.62
N PHE A 148 17.67 1.61 4.49
CA PHE A 148 16.31 1.16 4.76
C PHE A 148 16.31 -0.23 5.40
N VAL A 149 15.49 -0.39 6.44
CA VAL A 149 15.21 -1.68 7.09
C VAL A 149 13.71 -1.89 7.22
N GLY A 150 13.27 -3.13 7.04
CA GLY A 150 11.89 -3.55 7.32
C GLY A 150 11.79 -4.16 8.72
N VAL A 151 10.64 -3.99 9.36
CA VAL A 151 10.29 -4.65 10.64
C VAL A 151 8.89 -5.26 10.52
N GLY A 152 8.75 -6.54 10.88
CA GLY A 152 7.49 -7.27 10.86
C GLY A 152 7.45 -8.42 11.86
N LEU A 153 6.40 -9.24 11.80
CA LEU A 153 6.25 -10.45 12.61
C LEU A 153 6.56 -11.70 11.76
N LEU A 154 7.17 -12.72 12.36
CA LEU A 154 7.40 -14.02 11.73
C LEU A 154 6.25 -14.96 12.05
N TYR A 155 5.26 -15.05 11.17
CA TYR A 155 4.12 -15.95 11.40
C TYR A 155 4.46 -17.40 11.08
N ARG A 156 4.11 -18.32 11.99
CA ARG A 156 4.23 -19.78 11.78
C ARG A 156 3.32 -20.25 10.64
N GLN A 157 2.08 -19.78 10.67
CA GLN A 157 1.07 -19.94 9.63
C GLN A 157 0.88 -18.60 8.94
N GLY A 158 1.03 -18.61 7.61
CA GLY A 158 0.70 -17.48 6.76
C GLY A 158 -0.81 -17.19 6.76
N TYR A 159 -1.35 -16.77 5.62
CA TYR A 159 -2.79 -16.55 5.51
C TYR A 159 -3.57 -17.87 5.52
N PHE A 160 -3.79 -18.51 4.38
CA PHE A 160 -4.27 -19.91 4.29
C PHE A 160 -4.17 -20.42 2.87
N PHE A 161 -4.17 -21.74 2.70
CA PHE A 161 -4.38 -22.41 1.42
C PHE A 161 -5.88 -22.54 1.17
N GLN A 162 -6.33 -22.06 0.01
CA GLN A 162 -7.74 -22.07 -0.35
C GLN A 162 -8.07 -23.31 -1.17
N THR A 163 -9.12 -24.01 -0.79
CA THR A 163 -9.77 -24.99 -1.66
C THR A 163 -11.23 -24.61 -1.87
N VAL A 164 -11.77 -24.89 -3.05
CA VAL A 164 -13.19 -24.67 -3.36
C VAL A 164 -13.83 -25.97 -3.79
N ASP A 165 -14.88 -26.37 -3.07
CA ASP A 165 -15.59 -27.62 -3.31
C ASP A 165 -16.59 -27.52 -4.47
N SER A 166 -17.40 -28.57 -4.63
CA SER A 166 -18.34 -28.65 -5.73
C SER A 166 -19.54 -27.73 -5.55
N GLU A 167 -19.80 -27.19 -4.37
CA GLU A 167 -20.90 -26.29 -4.09
C GLU A 167 -20.46 -24.82 -4.19
N GLY A 168 -19.18 -24.59 -4.47
CA GLY A 168 -18.56 -23.27 -4.49
C GLY A 168 -18.24 -22.75 -3.08
N GLN A 169 -18.27 -23.62 -2.07
CA GLN A 169 -17.87 -23.26 -0.72
C GLN A 169 -16.35 -23.23 -0.61
N GLN A 170 -15.85 -22.14 -0.04
CA GLN A 170 -14.44 -21.98 0.26
C GLN A 170 -14.10 -22.70 1.56
N HIS A 171 -13.00 -23.45 1.55
CA HIS A 171 -12.37 -24.04 2.73
C HIS A 171 -10.97 -23.46 2.91
N ALA A 172 -10.63 -23.10 4.15
CA ALA A 172 -9.32 -22.58 4.52
C ALA A 172 -8.52 -23.69 5.21
N ALA A 173 -7.41 -24.09 4.59
CA ALA A 173 -6.45 -25.02 5.17
C ALA A 173 -5.21 -24.26 5.66
N TYR A 174 -4.79 -24.56 6.88
CA TYR A 174 -3.61 -23.95 7.50
C TYR A 174 -2.54 -25.01 7.69
N SER A 175 -1.28 -24.61 7.50
CA SER A 175 -0.13 -25.46 7.73
C SER A 175 1.00 -24.63 8.32
N ASP A 176 1.64 -25.17 9.35
CA ASP A 176 2.82 -24.56 9.94
C ASP A 176 3.99 -24.59 8.95
N SER A 177 4.65 -23.45 8.82
CA SER A 177 5.91 -23.33 8.10
C SER A 177 7.03 -23.92 8.94
N ASP A 178 7.91 -24.68 8.32
CA ASP A 178 9.19 -25.01 8.91
C ASP A 178 10.17 -23.85 8.68
N PHE A 179 10.53 -23.14 9.75
CA PHE A 179 11.41 -21.97 9.69
C PHE A 179 12.80 -22.30 9.15
N ASP A 180 13.24 -23.55 9.27
CA ASP A 180 14.53 -23.95 8.71
C ASP A 180 14.48 -24.10 7.17
N GLU A 181 13.28 -24.17 6.58
CA GLU A 181 13.08 -24.20 5.12
C GLU A 181 12.82 -22.81 4.51
N LEU A 182 12.60 -21.81 5.35
CA LEU A 182 12.36 -20.43 4.93
C LEU A 182 13.70 -19.71 4.65
N PRO A 183 13.71 -18.70 3.76
CA PRO A 183 14.90 -17.89 3.47
C PRO A 183 15.17 -16.87 4.60
N ILE A 184 15.28 -17.34 5.83
CA ILE A 184 15.50 -16.54 7.04
C ILE A 184 16.66 -17.13 7.85
N GLN A 185 17.25 -16.33 8.72
CA GLN A 185 18.28 -16.76 9.66
C GLN A 185 18.10 -16.05 11.01
N PRO A 186 18.49 -16.69 12.13
CA PRO A 186 18.48 -16.01 13.42
C PRO A 186 19.45 -14.82 13.39
N VAL A 187 19.04 -13.72 14.02
CA VAL A 187 19.96 -12.62 14.30
C VAL A 187 21.01 -13.11 15.29
N ARG A 188 22.27 -12.74 15.06
CA ARG A 188 23.39 -13.03 15.97
C ARG A 188 24.11 -11.73 16.31
N ASP A 189 24.50 -11.58 17.56
CA ASP A 189 25.35 -10.48 18.02
C ASP A 189 26.83 -10.71 17.63
N ALA A 190 27.70 -9.78 18.02
CA ALA A 190 29.14 -9.87 17.73
C ALA A 190 29.83 -11.10 18.35
N ASN A 191 29.22 -11.73 19.37
CA ASN A 191 29.71 -12.94 20.03
C ASN A 191 29.07 -14.22 19.48
N GLY A 192 28.18 -14.12 18.48
CA GLY A 192 27.43 -15.23 17.91
C GLY A 192 26.19 -15.65 18.70
N ALA A 193 25.85 -14.95 19.78
CA ALA A 193 24.65 -15.22 20.58
C ALA A 193 23.39 -14.67 19.89
N GLU A 194 22.24 -15.30 20.13
CA GLU A 194 20.96 -14.88 19.56
C GLU A 194 20.28 -13.93 20.57
N PRO A 195 20.28 -12.60 20.34
CA PRO A 195 19.70 -11.66 21.28
C PRO A 195 18.18 -11.86 21.37
N LEU A 196 17.67 -11.76 22.59
CA LEU A 196 16.23 -11.76 22.86
C LEU A 196 15.78 -10.35 23.25
N VAL A 197 14.57 -10.00 22.82
CA VAL A 197 13.87 -8.77 23.24
C VAL A 197 12.81 -9.17 24.26
N GLU A 198 12.62 -8.35 25.29
CA GLU A 198 11.57 -8.54 26.29
C GLU A 198 10.46 -7.52 26.06
N VAL A 199 9.21 -7.97 26.07
CA VAL A 199 8.00 -7.15 25.95
C VAL A 199 7.10 -7.44 27.15
N GLU A 200 6.73 -6.41 27.91
CA GLU A 200 5.80 -6.58 29.03
C GLU A 200 4.35 -6.67 28.52
N LEU A 201 3.62 -7.65 29.02
CA LEU A 201 2.18 -7.84 28.84
C LEU A 201 1.52 -7.98 30.24
N PRO A 202 0.18 -7.92 30.37
CA PRO A 202 -0.48 -8.06 31.66
C PRO A 202 -0.04 -9.33 32.41
N GLY A 203 0.59 -9.11 33.58
CA GLY A 203 1.05 -10.15 34.49
C GLY A 203 2.28 -10.96 34.04
N ARG A 204 2.92 -10.64 32.90
CA ARG A 204 4.02 -11.45 32.36
C ARG A 204 4.96 -10.68 31.42
N THR A 205 6.15 -11.24 31.20
CA THR A 205 7.10 -10.73 30.20
C THR A 205 7.28 -11.78 29.11
N VAL A 206 7.03 -11.39 27.86
CA VAL A 206 7.21 -12.23 26.69
C VAL A 206 8.61 -12.03 26.13
N LYS A 207 9.33 -13.13 25.91
CA LYS A 207 10.65 -13.13 25.26
C LYS A 207 10.50 -13.30 23.77
N VAL A 208 11.16 -12.48 22.99
CA VAL A 208 11.01 -12.41 21.54
C VAL A 208 12.34 -12.72 20.89
N LYS A 209 12.36 -13.75 20.05
CA LYS A 209 13.51 -14.10 19.21
C LYS A 209 13.50 -13.23 17.96
N LEU A 210 14.69 -12.78 17.55
CA LEU A 210 14.88 -11.99 16.35
C LEU A 210 15.39 -12.86 15.20
N TRP A 211 14.69 -12.77 14.07
CA TRP A 211 15.07 -13.35 12.80
C TRP A 211 15.35 -12.25 11.79
N GLN A 212 16.12 -12.56 10.75
CA GLN A 212 16.38 -11.65 9.65
C GLN A 212 16.36 -12.36 8.30
N THR A 213 16.01 -11.61 7.25
CA THR A 213 16.18 -12.02 5.85
C THR A 213 16.73 -10.87 5.01
N ARG A 214 17.47 -11.21 3.96
CA ARG A 214 18.03 -10.23 3.02
C ARG A 214 17.09 -10.10 1.83
N VAL A 215 16.65 -8.87 1.57
CA VAL A 215 15.86 -8.49 0.40
C VAL A 215 16.77 -7.63 -0.48
N GLY A 216 17.61 -8.29 -1.28
CA GLY A 216 18.68 -7.64 -2.02
C GLY A 216 19.72 -7.02 -1.08
N HIS A 217 19.61 -5.71 -0.85
CA HIS A 217 20.42 -4.91 0.06
C HIS A 217 19.71 -4.57 1.37
N VAL A 218 18.38 -4.60 1.39
CA VAL A 218 17.56 -4.31 2.58
C VAL A 218 17.58 -5.51 3.52
N THR A 219 17.64 -5.25 4.82
CA THR A 219 17.40 -6.27 5.85
C THR A 219 15.97 -6.12 6.37
N LEU A 220 15.24 -7.23 6.40
CA LEU A 220 13.97 -7.34 7.09
C LEU A 220 14.19 -8.08 8.42
N TYR A 221 13.82 -7.45 9.52
CA TYR A 221 13.82 -8.05 10.85
C TYR A 221 12.42 -8.57 11.18
N LEU A 222 12.35 -9.80 11.69
CA LEU A 222 11.10 -10.47 12.02
C LEU A 222 11.11 -10.93 13.48
N LEU A 223 10.03 -10.66 14.18
CA LEU A 223 9.85 -10.97 15.59
C LEU A 223 9.07 -12.28 15.75
N ASP A 224 9.55 -13.14 16.65
CA ASP A 224 9.00 -14.47 16.88
C ASP A 224 8.86 -14.76 18.39
N THR A 225 7.66 -15.14 18.82
CA THR A 225 7.38 -15.52 20.21
C THR A 225 7.28 -17.03 20.39
N ASP A 226 7.36 -17.84 19.33
CA ASP A 226 7.27 -19.30 19.38
C ASP A 226 8.59 -19.94 19.86
N ILE A 227 8.97 -19.64 21.11
CA ILE A 227 10.15 -20.18 21.76
C ILE A 227 9.78 -20.90 23.07
N PRO A 228 10.55 -21.94 23.48
CA PRO A 228 10.26 -22.71 24.69
C PRO A 228 10.24 -21.89 25.99
N ALA A 229 10.85 -20.71 25.99
CA ALA A 229 10.88 -19.82 27.16
C ALA A 229 9.53 -19.14 27.44
N ASN A 230 8.60 -19.14 26.48
CA ASN A 230 7.29 -18.51 26.61
C ASN A 230 6.18 -19.55 26.89
N GLY A 231 5.11 -19.09 27.53
CA GLY A 231 3.90 -19.89 27.73
C GLY A 231 3.19 -20.19 26.40
N ALA A 232 2.33 -21.22 26.39
CA ALA A 232 1.63 -21.68 25.18
C ALA A 232 0.79 -20.57 24.51
N HIS A 233 0.15 -19.70 25.30
CA HIS A 233 -0.60 -18.55 24.79
C HIS A 233 0.31 -17.54 24.07
N ASP A 234 1.44 -17.17 24.68
CA ASP A 234 2.35 -16.15 24.15
C ASP A 234 3.08 -16.61 22.89
N ARG A 235 3.37 -17.91 22.80
CA ARG A 235 3.84 -18.53 21.56
C ARG A 235 2.81 -18.40 20.42
N GLY A 236 1.53 -18.27 20.77
CA GLY A 236 0.42 -18.03 19.85
C GLY A 236 0.43 -16.65 19.17
N ILE A 237 1.11 -15.65 19.74
CA ILE A 237 1.12 -14.27 19.22
C ILE A 237 1.63 -14.24 17.77
N THR A 238 2.70 -14.97 17.47
CA THR A 238 3.25 -15.09 16.12
C THR A 238 2.81 -16.38 15.41
N HIS A 239 1.70 -17.00 15.82
CA HIS A 239 1.26 -18.24 15.18
C HIS A 239 0.56 -18.00 13.84
N GLN A 240 -0.38 -17.06 13.75
CA GLN A 240 -1.22 -16.88 12.55
C GLN A 240 -1.38 -15.41 12.15
N LEU A 241 -1.16 -15.10 10.87
CA LEU A 241 -1.39 -13.76 10.30
C LEU A 241 -2.89 -13.42 10.32
N TYR A 242 -3.24 -12.29 10.96
CA TYR A 242 -4.62 -11.85 11.19
C TYR A 242 -5.51 -12.92 11.87
N GLY A 243 -4.90 -13.81 12.65
CA GLY A 243 -5.59 -14.78 13.48
C GLY A 243 -5.94 -14.25 14.87
N GLY A 244 -6.71 -15.05 15.61
CA GLY A 244 -7.07 -14.78 17.00
C GLY A 244 -8.24 -13.79 17.17
N ASP A 245 -8.50 -13.45 18.43
CA ASP A 245 -9.52 -12.49 18.84
C ASP A 245 -8.93 -11.08 19.04
N ARG A 246 -9.73 -10.15 19.56
CA ARG A 246 -9.31 -8.76 19.80
C ARG A 246 -8.09 -8.66 20.74
N ALA A 247 -7.98 -9.54 21.74
CA ALA A 247 -6.84 -9.56 22.66
C ALA A 247 -5.57 -10.06 21.96
N MET A 248 -5.67 -11.10 21.13
CA MET A 248 -4.54 -11.55 20.31
C MET A 248 -4.08 -10.46 19.33
N ARG A 249 -5.01 -9.72 18.71
CA ARG A 249 -4.69 -8.59 17.84
C ARG A 249 -3.94 -7.49 18.60
N MET A 250 -4.41 -7.13 19.81
CA MET A 250 -3.72 -6.19 20.69
C MET A 250 -2.28 -6.62 20.98
N GLU A 251 -2.07 -7.89 21.34
CA GLU A 251 -0.75 -8.45 21.63
C GLU A 251 0.18 -8.46 20.40
N GLN A 252 -0.36 -8.77 19.22
CA GLN A 252 0.37 -8.69 17.95
C GLN A 252 0.82 -7.26 17.63
N GLU A 253 -0.05 -6.27 17.83
CA GLU A 253 0.27 -4.87 17.57
C GLU A 253 1.25 -4.29 18.59
N ILE A 254 1.16 -4.67 19.86
CA ILE A 254 2.18 -4.37 20.88
C ILE A 254 3.51 -4.98 20.46
N LEU A 255 3.52 -6.26 20.08
CA LEU A 255 4.75 -6.94 19.66
C LEU A 255 5.40 -6.25 18.45
N LEU A 256 4.60 -5.90 17.43
CA LEU A 256 5.10 -5.23 16.23
C LEU A 256 5.62 -3.81 16.54
N GLY A 257 4.84 -3.01 17.25
CA GLY A 257 5.17 -1.63 17.56
C GLY A 257 6.26 -1.51 18.63
N VAL A 258 5.98 -1.99 19.83
CA VAL A 258 6.88 -1.93 21.01
C VAL A 258 8.07 -2.86 20.83
N GLY A 259 7.81 -4.15 20.56
CA GLY A 259 8.86 -5.14 20.37
C GLY A 259 9.79 -4.78 19.21
N GLY A 260 9.24 -4.27 18.11
CA GLY A 260 10.02 -3.85 16.95
C GLY A 260 10.96 -2.66 17.24
N VAL A 261 10.52 -1.65 18.00
CA VAL A 261 11.40 -0.54 18.42
C VAL A 261 12.54 -1.06 19.31
N ARG A 262 12.22 -1.91 20.29
CA ARG A 262 13.23 -2.53 21.17
C ARG A 262 14.21 -3.41 20.40
N ALA A 263 13.74 -4.16 19.41
CA ALA A 263 14.59 -4.95 18.52
C ALA A 263 15.63 -4.09 17.81
N LEU A 264 15.22 -2.96 17.22
CA LEU A 264 16.15 -2.03 16.58
C LEU A 264 17.15 -1.44 17.58
N THR A 265 16.72 -1.15 18.82
CA THR A 265 17.63 -0.67 19.87
C THR A 265 18.67 -1.72 20.26
N VAL A 266 18.27 -2.98 20.48
CA VAL A 266 19.18 -4.09 20.80
C VAL A 266 20.17 -4.35 19.66
N LEU A 267 19.73 -4.17 18.42
CA LEU A 267 20.58 -4.27 17.22
C LEU A 267 21.53 -3.07 17.02
N GLY A 268 21.42 -2.02 17.86
CA GLY A 268 22.22 -0.80 17.74
C GLY A 268 21.84 0.08 16.54
N LEU A 269 20.69 -0.16 15.92
CA LEU A 269 20.19 0.63 14.79
C LEU A 269 19.55 1.92 15.29
N LYS A 270 19.84 3.04 14.62
CA LYS A 270 19.35 4.38 14.97
C LYS A 270 18.56 4.99 13.82
N PRO A 271 17.29 4.61 13.61
CA PRO A 271 16.48 5.16 12.54
C PRO A 271 16.28 6.67 12.72
N THR A 272 16.54 7.43 11.65
CA THR A 272 16.23 8.85 11.59
C THR A 272 14.80 9.10 11.11
N VAL A 273 14.18 8.11 10.46
CA VAL A 273 12.79 8.13 9.99
C VAL A 273 12.07 6.84 10.40
N TRP A 274 10.85 6.98 10.90
CA TRP A 274 10.01 5.87 11.32
C TRP A 274 8.73 5.86 10.48
N HIS A 275 8.50 4.80 9.72
CA HIS A 275 7.33 4.70 8.83
C HIS A 275 6.39 3.60 9.33
N ILE A 276 5.20 4.02 9.74
CA ILE A 276 4.06 3.18 10.10
C ILE A 276 3.22 2.94 8.84
N ASN A 277 3.24 1.70 8.33
CA ASN A 277 2.42 1.29 7.19
C ASN A 277 1.12 0.64 7.66
N GLU A 278 0.03 1.42 7.65
CA GLU A 278 -1.25 1.15 8.33
C GLU A 278 -1.14 1.13 9.87
N GLY A 279 -2.27 1.28 10.58
CA GLY A 279 -2.35 1.43 12.03
C GLY A 279 -1.70 0.33 12.89
N HIS A 280 -1.42 -0.86 12.33
CA HIS A 280 -0.99 -2.05 13.08
C HIS A 280 0.31 -1.88 13.89
N ALA A 281 1.16 -0.93 13.51
CA ALA A 281 2.42 -0.66 14.20
C ALA A 281 2.40 0.65 15.02
N ALA A 282 1.24 1.30 15.18
CA ALA A 282 1.16 2.64 15.76
C ALA A 282 1.64 2.70 17.22
N PHE A 283 1.62 1.59 17.97
CA PHE A 283 2.22 1.53 19.31
C PHE A 283 3.73 1.78 19.35
N LEU A 284 4.43 1.77 18.20
CA LEU A 284 5.82 2.24 18.13
C LEU A 284 5.95 3.70 18.60
N VAL A 285 4.92 4.52 18.42
CA VAL A 285 4.89 5.90 18.91
C VAL A 285 5.04 5.93 20.42
N LEU A 286 4.27 5.08 21.12
CA LEU A 286 4.28 5.01 22.58
C LEU A 286 5.64 4.57 23.11
N GLU A 287 6.22 3.50 22.53
CA GLU A 287 7.52 3.00 22.97
C GLU A 287 8.65 4.02 22.76
N ARG A 288 8.60 4.76 21.64
CA ARG A 288 9.57 5.83 21.38
C ARG A 288 9.42 6.99 22.36
N ILE A 289 8.18 7.35 22.74
CA ILE A 289 7.92 8.34 23.80
C ILE A 289 8.53 7.86 25.11
N ARG A 290 8.29 6.61 25.51
CA ARG A 290 8.84 6.03 26.74
C ARG A 290 10.36 6.11 26.79
N GLY A 291 11.03 5.81 25.66
CA GLY A 291 12.47 5.92 25.54
C GLY A 291 13.03 7.34 25.74
N LEU A 292 12.29 8.38 25.33
CA LEU A 292 12.66 9.78 25.57
C LEU A 292 12.30 10.26 26.98
N VAL A 293 11.20 9.79 27.55
CA VAL A 293 10.82 10.10 28.93
C VAL A 293 11.81 9.51 29.94
N ALA A 294 12.31 8.30 29.66
CA ALA A 294 13.41 7.70 30.41
C ALA A 294 14.72 8.53 30.33
N GLN A 295 14.83 9.44 29.36
CA GLN A 295 15.92 10.42 29.21
C GLN A 295 15.52 11.82 29.72
N GLU A 296 14.58 11.88 30.67
CA GLU A 296 14.15 13.10 31.39
C GLU A 296 13.45 14.16 30.50
N LEU A 297 12.86 13.74 29.38
CA LEU A 297 11.94 14.56 28.60
C LEU A 297 10.51 14.39 29.12
N ASP A 298 9.73 15.48 29.22
CA ASP A 298 8.31 15.35 29.58
C ASP A 298 7.51 14.72 28.43
N PHE A 299 6.40 14.06 28.76
CA PHE A 299 5.57 13.30 27.81
C PHE A 299 5.15 14.12 26.57
N VAL A 300 4.70 15.37 26.77
CA VAL A 300 4.21 16.21 25.66
C VAL A 300 5.35 16.62 24.74
N SER A 301 6.51 16.98 25.29
CA SER A 301 7.72 17.26 24.49
C SER A 301 8.23 16.01 23.78
N ALA A 302 8.17 14.84 24.42
CA ALA A 302 8.53 13.56 23.81
C ALA A 302 7.61 13.20 22.63
N LEU A 303 6.30 13.44 22.75
CA LEU A 303 5.35 13.27 21.66
C LEU A 303 5.73 14.15 20.44
N GLU A 304 6.09 15.41 20.68
CA GLU A 304 6.52 16.31 19.60
C GLU A 304 7.81 15.82 18.91
N ALA A 305 8.81 15.39 19.68
CA ALA A 305 10.05 14.85 19.15
C ALA A 305 9.84 13.55 18.35
N VAL A 306 8.96 12.66 18.82
CA VAL A 306 8.61 11.41 18.13
C VAL A 306 7.84 11.68 16.86
N ALA A 307 6.86 12.58 16.90
CA ALA A 307 6.02 12.84 15.74
C ALA A 307 6.77 13.52 14.59
N ALA A 308 7.73 14.40 14.90
CA ALA A 308 8.51 15.17 13.94
C ALA A 308 9.27 14.32 12.91
N ASN A 309 9.55 13.05 13.19
CA ASN A 309 10.20 12.14 12.24
C ASN A 309 9.43 10.82 11.99
N THR A 310 8.13 10.83 12.26
CA THR A 310 7.23 9.70 11.98
C THR A 310 6.38 9.99 10.75
N VAL A 311 6.34 8.99 9.86
CA VAL A 311 5.52 8.94 8.64
C VAL A 311 4.41 7.92 8.87
N PHE A 312 3.17 8.28 8.53
CA PHE A 312 2.01 7.41 8.63
C PHE A 312 1.29 7.29 7.28
N THR A 313 1.24 6.08 6.73
CA THR A 313 0.45 5.79 5.53
C THR A 313 -0.83 5.04 5.91
N THR A 314 -1.99 5.51 5.45
CA THR A 314 -3.26 4.80 5.60
C THR A 314 -3.69 4.17 4.27
N HIS A 315 -4.15 2.92 4.31
CA HIS A 315 -4.58 2.14 3.14
C HIS A 315 -6.08 1.86 3.11
N THR A 316 -6.80 2.30 4.13
CA THR A 316 -8.14 1.82 4.42
C THR A 316 -9.20 2.85 4.03
N ALA A 317 -9.86 2.56 2.91
CA ALA A 317 -10.98 3.35 2.40
C ALA A 317 -12.33 2.95 3.01
N VAL A 318 -12.43 2.07 4.02
CA VAL A 318 -13.69 1.68 4.71
C VAL A 318 -13.51 1.48 6.22
N PRO A 319 -14.43 1.92 7.10
CA PRO A 319 -14.24 1.88 8.57
C PRO A 319 -13.96 0.47 9.15
N ALA A 320 -14.46 -0.58 8.49
CA ALA A 320 -14.32 -1.97 8.92
C ALA A 320 -12.88 -2.53 8.85
N GLY A 321 -11.89 -1.72 8.46
CA GLY A 321 -10.48 -2.12 8.39
C GLY A 321 -9.57 -1.53 9.47
N HIS A 322 -10.11 -0.76 10.42
CA HIS A 322 -9.31 -0.15 11.49
C HIS A 322 -9.47 -0.90 12.82
N ASP A 323 -8.36 -1.38 13.38
CA ASP A 323 -8.33 -1.93 14.72
C ASP A 323 -8.64 -0.81 15.74
N GLN A 324 -9.60 -1.07 16.62
CA GLN A 324 -9.98 -0.22 17.75
C GLN A 324 -9.94 -1.06 19.02
N PHE A 325 -9.51 -0.48 20.13
CA PHE A 325 -9.44 -1.15 21.43
C PHE A 325 -10.25 -0.38 22.47
N ASP A 326 -11.03 -1.08 23.28
CA ASP A 326 -11.83 -0.41 24.34
C ASP A 326 -10.92 0.08 25.48
N ALA A 327 -11.47 0.94 26.33
CA ALA A 327 -10.72 1.56 27.42
C ALA A 327 -10.23 0.55 28.47
N GLU A 328 -10.97 -0.53 28.71
CA GLU A 328 -10.62 -1.57 29.68
C GLU A 328 -9.40 -2.37 29.20
N MET A 329 -9.37 -2.71 27.91
CA MET A 329 -8.21 -3.34 27.28
C MET A 329 -6.99 -2.41 27.31
N MET A 330 -7.17 -1.13 26.98
CA MET A 330 -6.08 -0.15 27.05
C MET A 330 -5.53 0.01 28.47
N ASP A 331 -6.40 0.08 29.49
CA ASP A 331 -5.98 0.12 30.89
C ASP A 331 -5.14 -1.10 31.25
N SER A 332 -5.66 -2.30 30.98
CA SER A 332 -5.00 -3.55 31.33
C SER A 332 -3.61 -3.69 30.72
N TYR A 333 -3.45 -3.37 29.44
CA TYR A 333 -2.18 -3.55 28.72
C TYR A 333 -1.20 -2.38 28.89
N PHE A 334 -1.67 -1.16 29.18
CA PHE A 334 -0.81 0.03 29.26
C PHE A 334 -0.75 0.69 30.65
N GLU A 335 -1.28 0.08 31.71
CA GLU A 335 -1.12 0.59 33.09
C GLU A 335 0.36 0.83 33.44
N GLY A 336 1.22 -0.15 33.14
CA GLY A 336 2.66 -0.06 33.36
C GLY A 336 3.30 1.05 32.53
N TYR A 337 2.88 1.20 31.27
CA TYR A 337 3.34 2.28 30.40
C TYR A 337 2.97 3.66 30.97
N CYS A 338 1.71 3.86 31.37
CA CYS A 338 1.23 5.11 31.97
C CYS A 338 2.05 5.49 33.20
N ARG A 339 2.38 4.50 34.04
CA ARG A 339 3.26 4.68 35.20
C ARG A 339 4.68 5.09 34.80
N ASP A 340 5.26 4.42 33.82
CA ASP A 340 6.62 4.67 33.34
C ASP A 340 6.78 6.08 32.73
N VAL A 341 5.75 6.57 32.04
CA VAL A 341 5.79 7.90 31.39
C VAL A 341 5.13 9.00 32.22
N GLY A 342 4.56 8.68 33.38
CA GLY A 342 3.99 9.62 34.33
C GLY A 342 2.70 10.30 33.86
N ILE A 343 1.79 9.58 33.21
CA ILE A 343 0.48 10.10 32.76
C ILE A 343 -0.68 9.23 33.26
N ASP A 344 -1.88 9.81 33.31
CA ASP A 344 -3.11 9.06 33.53
C ASP A 344 -3.59 8.37 32.25
N LEU A 345 -4.35 7.28 32.39
CA LEU A 345 -4.97 6.57 31.26
C LEU A 345 -5.79 7.49 30.36
N ALA A 346 -6.45 8.51 30.91
CA ALA A 346 -7.23 9.47 30.14
C ALA A 346 -6.38 10.22 29.10
N VAL A 347 -5.13 10.57 29.45
CA VAL A 347 -4.19 11.25 28.55
C VAL A 347 -3.73 10.30 27.45
N LEU A 348 -3.49 9.03 27.78
CA LEU A 348 -3.20 8.00 26.77
C LEU A 348 -4.39 7.86 25.83
N MET A 349 -5.60 7.68 26.36
CA MET A 349 -6.82 7.51 25.57
C MET A 349 -7.06 8.68 24.60
N ASP A 350 -6.74 9.91 24.98
CA ASP A 350 -6.86 11.08 24.10
C ASP A 350 -5.98 11.01 22.84
N LEU A 351 -4.90 10.20 22.85
CA LEU A 351 -4.10 9.94 21.64
C LEU A 351 -4.86 9.07 20.63
N GLY A 352 -5.67 8.11 21.08
CA GLY A 352 -6.46 7.22 20.22
C GLY A 352 -7.91 7.65 20.02
N ARG A 353 -8.43 8.57 20.84
CA ARG A 353 -9.85 8.94 20.83
C ARG A 353 -10.23 9.74 19.59
N THR A 354 -11.35 9.42 18.98
CA THR A 354 -11.98 10.28 17.97
C THR A 354 -13.26 10.91 18.52
N PRO A 355 -13.73 12.03 17.95
CA PRO A 355 -15.05 12.58 18.24
C PRO A 355 -16.21 11.57 18.17
N SER A 356 -16.10 10.62 17.24
CA SER A 356 -17.11 9.64 16.88
C SER A 356 -17.08 8.35 17.71
N SER A 357 -15.98 8.05 18.42
CA SER A 357 -15.81 6.82 19.19
C SER A 357 -15.04 7.05 20.49
N ALA A 358 -15.49 6.39 21.56
CA ALA A 358 -14.77 6.35 22.83
C ALA A 358 -13.60 5.35 22.82
N ASP A 359 -13.61 4.40 21.87
CA ASP A 359 -12.56 3.40 21.71
C ASP A 359 -11.26 4.05 21.22
N PHE A 360 -10.14 3.40 21.55
CA PHE A 360 -8.80 3.79 21.14
C PHE A 360 -8.57 3.38 19.69
N SER A 361 -8.55 4.35 18.78
CA SER A 361 -8.26 4.14 17.37
C SER A 361 -6.75 4.17 17.09
N MET A 362 -6.25 3.09 16.47
CA MET A 362 -4.86 3.01 16.04
C MET A 362 -4.52 3.99 14.91
N THR A 363 -5.48 4.30 14.04
CA THR A 363 -5.35 5.35 13.04
C THR A 363 -5.18 6.72 13.68
N ALA A 364 -5.96 7.03 14.72
CA ALA A 364 -5.85 8.31 15.42
C ALA A 364 -4.50 8.43 16.16
N LEU A 365 -4.01 7.35 16.78
CA LEU A 365 -2.66 7.30 17.35
C LEU A 365 -1.60 7.53 16.27
N GLY A 366 -1.72 6.87 15.11
CA GLY A 366 -0.81 7.02 13.98
C GLY A 366 -0.76 8.47 13.46
N VAL A 367 -1.91 9.13 13.32
CA VAL A 367 -2.01 10.53 12.89
C VAL A 367 -1.41 11.49 13.93
N ARG A 368 -1.82 11.39 15.21
CA ARG A 368 -1.33 12.30 16.27
C ARG A 368 0.16 12.11 16.56
N GLY A 369 0.64 10.88 16.41
CA GLY A 369 2.04 10.48 16.57
C GLY A 369 2.91 10.68 15.34
N SER A 370 2.44 11.39 14.30
CA SER A 370 3.20 11.65 13.06
C SER A 370 3.07 13.09 12.58
N ARG A 371 3.94 13.51 11.65
CA ARG A 371 3.88 14.83 10.97
C ARG A 371 3.87 14.74 9.45
N PHE A 372 3.93 13.52 8.92
CA PHE A 372 3.84 13.25 7.49
C PHE A 372 2.79 12.15 7.31
N GLN A 373 1.63 12.52 6.75
CA GLN A 373 0.52 11.58 6.56
C GLN A 373 0.09 11.52 5.10
N ASN A 374 -0.19 10.31 4.60
CA ASN A 374 -0.67 10.17 3.24
C ASN A 374 -1.67 9.03 3.03
N GLY A 375 -2.58 9.27 2.08
CA GLY A 375 -3.29 8.23 1.34
C GLY A 375 -2.46 7.68 0.17
N VAL A 376 -3.00 6.69 -0.52
CA VAL A 376 -2.23 5.80 -1.43
C VAL A 376 -2.60 5.92 -2.91
N SER A 377 -3.46 6.89 -3.22
CA SER A 377 -3.83 7.39 -4.55
C SER A 377 -4.40 8.80 -4.36
N ARG A 378 -4.59 9.57 -5.44
CA ARG A 378 -5.16 10.92 -5.36
C ARG A 378 -6.55 10.92 -4.73
N ILE A 379 -7.47 10.11 -5.26
CA ILE A 379 -8.83 9.98 -4.71
C ILE A 379 -8.78 9.54 -3.24
N HIS A 380 -7.90 8.60 -2.90
CA HIS A 380 -7.79 8.14 -1.52
C HIS A 380 -7.19 9.18 -0.57
N GLY A 381 -6.33 10.07 -1.06
CA GLY A 381 -5.89 11.25 -0.31
C GLY A 381 -7.09 12.08 0.13
N ASP A 382 -7.97 12.41 -0.81
CA ASP A 382 -9.19 13.18 -0.55
C ASP A 382 -10.14 12.44 0.41
N VAL A 383 -10.34 11.13 0.21
CA VAL A 383 -11.19 10.29 1.09
C VAL A 383 -10.60 10.20 2.50
N ALA A 384 -9.29 10.03 2.64
CA ALA A 384 -8.63 9.98 3.94
C ALA A 384 -8.69 11.34 4.65
N ALA A 385 -8.48 12.44 3.91
CA ALA A 385 -8.62 13.80 4.41
C ALA A 385 -10.04 14.08 4.93
N GLU A 386 -11.07 13.69 4.18
CA GLU A 386 -12.47 13.86 4.57
C GLU A 386 -12.83 13.05 5.81
N ARG A 387 -12.39 11.78 5.87
CA ARG A 387 -12.71 10.89 7.00
C ARG A 387 -12.05 11.28 8.29
N LEU A 388 -10.80 11.75 8.20
CA LEU A 388 -10.02 12.16 9.36
C LEU A 388 -10.19 13.64 9.66
N SER A 389 -11.10 14.34 8.96
CA SER A 389 -11.44 15.76 9.20
C SER A 389 -11.88 16.03 10.64
N GLU A 390 -12.44 15.03 11.33
CA GLU A 390 -12.82 15.14 12.73
C GLU A 390 -11.62 15.36 13.68
N LEU A 391 -10.39 15.04 13.23
CA LEU A 391 -9.14 15.34 13.94
C LEU A 391 -8.69 16.80 13.76
N TRP A 392 -9.21 17.51 12.75
CA TRP A 392 -8.94 18.91 12.44
C TRP A 392 -10.24 19.70 12.23
N ARG A 393 -11.20 19.62 13.17
CA ARG A 393 -12.59 20.12 12.98
C ARG A 393 -12.75 21.56 12.47
N GLN A 394 -11.79 22.45 12.74
CA GLN A 394 -11.86 23.84 12.30
C GLN A 394 -11.27 24.07 10.90
N VAL A 395 -10.58 23.06 10.36
CA VAL A 395 -9.87 23.11 9.08
C VAL A 395 -10.67 22.31 8.05
N PRO A 396 -10.96 22.87 6.86
CA PRO A 396 -11.56 22.13 5.77
C PRO A 396 -10.75 20.88 5.42
N ALA A 397 -11.40 19.77 5.05
CA ALA A 397 -10.72 18.53 4.71
C ALA A 397 -9.69 18.70 3.59
N GLU A 398 -10.01 19.51 2.58
CA GLU A 398 -9.15 19.87 1.44
C GLU A 398 -7.84 20.59 1.84
N GLU A 399 -7.76 21.13 3.05
CA GLU A 399 -6.61 21.87 3.56
C GLU A 399 -5.93 21.18 4.74
N ASN A 400 -6.42 20.04 5.21
CA ASN A 400 -5.81 19.38 6.36
C ASN A 400 -4.45 18.74 5.97
N PRO A 401 -3.62 18.32 6.95
CA PRO A 401 -2.27 17.83 6.68
C PRO A 401 -2.16 16.54 5.83
N ILE A 402 -3.27 15.86 5.54
CA ILE A 402 -3.25 14.59 4.80
C ILE A 402 -3.07 14.87 3.31
N THR A 403 -2.05 14.24 2.72
CA THR A 403 -1.81 14.28 1.28
C THR A 403 -1.89 12.87 0.67
N TYR A 404 -1.25 12.63 -0.46
CA TYR A 404 -1.15 11.31 -1.07
C TYR A 404 0.23 11.03 -1.67
N ILE A 405 0.59 9.76 -1.69
CA ILE A 405 1.62 9.19 -2.56
C ILE A 405 0.99 8.00 -3.26
N THR A 406 0.84 8.08 -4.57
CA THR A 406 0.22 7.02 -5.35
C THR A 406 1.11 5.77 -5.35
N ASN A 407 0.54 4.62 -5.01
CA ASN A 407 1.29 3.36 -5.01
C ASN A 407 1.96 3.07 -6.36
N GLY A 408 3.07 2.34 -6.29
CA GLY A 408 3.79 1.84 -7.44
C GLY A 408 4.11 0.35 -7.31
N VAL A 409 4.43 -0.26 -8.45
CA VAL A 409 4.70 -1.69 -8.55
C VAL A 409 6.18 -1.92 -8.87
N HIS A 410 6.76 -2.96 -8.26
CA HIS A 410 8.13 -3.34 -8.57
C HIS A 410 8.23 -4.02 -9.93
N VAL A 411 8.63 -3.24 -10.95
CA VAL A 411 8.65 -3.65 -12.37
C VAL A 411 9.40 -4.98 -12.58
N PRO A 412 10.62 -5.20 -12.05
CA PRO A 412 11.33 -6.47 -12.24
C PRO A 412 10.59 -7.70 -11.70
N THR A 413 9.73 -7.55 -10.67
CA THR A 413 8.94 -8.65 -10.11
C THR A 413 7.81 -9.08 -11.05
N PHE A 414 7.12 -8.11 -11.66
CA PHE A 414 5.84 -8.36 -12.34
C PHE A 414 5.91 -8.28 -13.86
N LEU A 415 6.91 -7.60 -14.44
CA LEU A 415 7.12 -7.59 -15.88
C LEU A 415 7.65 -8.94 -16.36
N SER A 416 7.07 -9.49 -17.42
CA SER A 416 7.53 -10.73 -18.05
C SER A 416 8.98 -10.61 -18.57
N THR A 417 9.72 -11.73 -18.63
CA THR A 417 11.11 -11.72 -19.13
C THR A 417 11.11 -11.49 -20.63
N GLU A 418 10.09 -12.00 -21.28
CA GLU A 418 9.81 -11.84 -22.68
C GLU A 418 9.66 -10.35 -23.03
N TRP A 419 8.94 -9.59 -22.19
CA TRP A 419 8.85 -8.13 -22.32
C TRP A 419 10.20 -7.43 -22.04
N VAL A 420 10.96 -7.87 -21.04
CA VAL A 420 12.31 -7.35 -20.76
C VAL A 420 13.22 -7.51 -21.99
N ASP A 421 13.27 -8.71 -22.58
CA ASP A 421 14.09 -9.00 -23.76
C ASP A 421 13.63 -8.18 -24.98
N ALA A 422 12.32 -8.02 -25.15
CA ALA A 422 11.77 -7.17 -26.20
C ALA A 422 12.11 -5.69 -25.99
N PHE A 423 12.06 -5.21 -24.76
CA PHE A 423 12.42 -3.82 -24.44
C PHE A 423 13.90 -3.56 -24.67
N ASP A 424 14.78 -4.46 -24.22
CA ASP A 424 16.22 -4.36 -24.45
C ASP A 424 16.54 -4.25 -25.97
N ARG A 425 15.80 -4.99 -26.81
CA ARG A 425 16.00 -5.01 -28.26
C ARG A 425 15.37 -3.83 -29.00
N PHE A 426 14.12 -3.47 -28.70
CA PHE A 426 13.33 -2.55 -29.54
C PHE A 426 13.15 -1.15 -28.92
N VAL A 427 13.03 -1.06 -27.59
CA VAL A 427 12.94 0.20 -26.86
C VAL A 427 14.34 0.78 -26.62
N GLY A 428 15.29 -0.09 -26.29
CA GLY A 428 16.70 0.18 -26.11
C GLY A 428 17.21 -0.34 -24.75
N PRO A 429 18.48 -0.77 -24.65
CA PRO A 429 19.02 -1.46 -23.47
C PRO A 429 19.02 -0.63 -22.18
N ASP A 430 18.95 0.70 -22.30
CA ASP A 430 18.90 1.63 -21.16
C ASP A 430 17.48 1.90 -20.63
N TRP A 431 16.44 1.22 -21.12
CA TRP A 431 15.03 1.52 -20.75
C TRP A 431 14.77 1.50 -19.23
N LYS A 432 15.50 0.67 -18.47
CA LYS A 432 15.41 0.60 -17.00
C LYS A 432 15.84 1.89 -16.30
N ARG A 433 16.68 2.71 -16.93
CA ARG A 433 17.09 4.04 -16.43
C ARG A 433 16.07 5.12 -16.77
N HIS A 434 15.28 4.88 -17.82
CA HIS A 434 14.25 5.79 -18.30
C HIS A 434 12.85 5.36 -17.87
N LEU A 435 12.72 4.57 -16.79
CA LEU A 435 11.43 4.09 -16.30
C LEU A 435 10.43 5.23 -16.17
N HIS A 436 10.83 6.35 -15.55
CA HIS A 436 9.97 7.53 -15.29
C HIS A 436 9.78 8.47 -16.49
N ASP A 437 10.53 8.26 -17.57
CA ASP A 437 10.51 9.16 -18.73
C ASP A 437 9.41 8.74 -19.69
N ARG A 438 8.26 9.40 -19.59
CA ARG A 438 7.12 9.15 -20.47
C ARG A 438 7.45 9.36 -21.95
N SER A 439 8.36 10.29 -22.28
CA SER A 439 8.76 10.52 -23.67
C SER A 439 9.57 9.35 -24.23
N TRP A 440 10.38 8.70 -23.39
CA TRP A 440 11.15 7.51 -23.76
C TRP A 440 10.26 6.35 -24.18
N TRP A 441 9.14 6.15 -23.47
CA TRP A 441 8.21 5.05 -23.72
C TRP A 441 7.47 5.13 -25.05
N THR A 442 7.50 6.27 -25.76
CA THR A 442 7.03 6.36 -27.17
C THR A 442 7.78 5.41 -28.10
N ARG A 443 9.00 4.98 -27.72
CA ARG A 443 9.81 4.02 -28.48
C ARG A 443 9.22 2.62 -28.53
N ILE A 444 8.22 2.30 -27.70
CA ILE A 444 7.51 1.01 -27.78
C ILE A 444 6.91 0.78 -29.17
N GLU A 445 6.60 1.85 -29.92
CA GLU A 445 6.10 1.76 -31.29
C GLU A 445 7.11 1.14 -32.26
N ARG A 446 8.40 1.10 -31.91
CA ARG A 446 9.44 0.42 -32.70
C ARG A 446 9.32 -1.11 -32.65
N LEU A 447 8.64 -1.66 -31.65
CA LEU A 447 8.39 -3.09 -31.54
C LEU A 447 7.32 -3.48 -32.59
N PRO A 448 7.62 -4.32 -33.58
CA PRO A 448 6.63 -4.68 -34.60
C PRO A 448 5.39 -5.36 -34.01
N ASP A 449 4.20 -5.00 -34.49
CA ASP A 449 2.91 -5.47 -33.97
C ASP A 449 2.78 -7.00 -33.94
N GLN A 450 3.27 -7.68 -34.99
CA GLN A 450 3.24 -9.14 -35.07
C GLN A 450 4.09 -9.78 -33.96
N ILE A 451 5.25 -9.20 -33.64
CA ILE A 451 6.12 -9.69 -32.56
C ILE A 451 5.45 -9.44 -31.21
N PHE A 452 4.88 -8.26 -31.01
CA PHE A 452 4.10 -7.93 -29.80
C PHE A 452 2.98 -8.96 -29.59
N TRP A 453 2.16 -9.20 -30.62
CA TRP A 453 1.05 -10.14 -30.56
C TRP A 453 1.52 -11.56 -30.26
N SER A 454 2.50 -12.08 -30.99
CA SER A 454 3.02 -13.44 -30.77
C SER A 454 3.58 -13.62 -29.36
N MET A 455 4.25 -12.61 -28.81
CA MET A 455 4.75 -12.63 -27.43
C MET A 455 3.61 -12.64 -26.41
N HIS A 456 2.59 -11.82 -26.59
CA HIS A 456 1.39 -11.83 -25.73
C HIS A 456 0.69 -13.20 -25.77
N GLN A 457 0.49 -13.78 -26.96
CA GLN A 457 -0.07 -15.12 -27.13
C GLN A 457 0.77 -16.20 -26.44
N TYR A 458 2.09 -16.08 -26.47
CA TYR A 458 2.98 -16.98 -25.73
C TYR A 458 2.82 -16.87 -24.20
N LEU A 459 2.73 -15.65 -23.67
CA LEU A 459 2.49 -15.43 -22.23
C LEU A 459 1.12 -15.97 -21.80
N LYS A 460 0.11 -15.77 -22.65
CA LYS A 460 -1.23 -16.31 -22.47
C LYS A 460 -1.27 -17.83 -22.47
N ALA A 461 -0.60 -18.50 -23.42
CA ALA A 461 -0.48 -19.96 -23.43
C ALA A 461 0.13 -20.51 -22.12
N ARG A 462 1.18 -19.86 -21.61
CA ARG A 462 1.80 -20.24 -20.32
C ARG A 462 0.86 -20.03 -19.12
N MET A 463 0.07 -18.96 -19.16
CA MET A 463 -0.95 -18.70 -18.15
C MET A 463 -2.04 -19.78 -18.19
N LEU A 464 -2.58 -20.08 -19.38
CA LEU A 464 -3.59 -21.12 -19.58
C LEU A 464 -3.07 -22.50 -19.16
N HIS A 465 -1.80 -22.83 -19.39
CA HIS A 465 -1.22 -24.08 -18.90
C HIS A 465 -1.34 -24.21 -17.37
N LEU A 466 -1.02 -23.15 -16.62
CA LEU A 466 -1.16 -23.16 -15.15
C LEU A 466 -2.63 -23.18 -14.71
N VAL A 467 -3.50 -22.43 -15.39
CA VAL A 467 -4.94 -22.41 -15.10
C VAL A 467 -5.53 -23.80 -15.29
N CYS A 468 -5.28 -24.44 -16.43
CA CYS A 468 -5.75 -25.80 -16.72
C CYS A 468 -5.19 -26.80 -15.72
N GLN A 469 -3.93 -26.67 -15.31
CA GLN A 469 -3.36 -27.53 -14.27
C GLN A 469 -4.13 -27.42 -12.94
N ARG A 470 -4.42 -26.19 -12.49
CA ARG A 470 -5.15 -25.96 -11.22
C ARG A 470 -6.62 -26.40 -11.31
N VAL A 471 -7.31 -26.06 -12.39
CA VAL A 471 -8.72 -26.46 -12.61
C VAL A 471 -8.83 -27.98 -12.68
N ARG A 472 -7.90 -28.68 -13.35
CA ARG A 472 -7.86 -30.15 -13.37
C ARG A 472 -7.68 -30.75 -11.97
N ALA A 473 -6.76 -30.21 -11.19
CA ALA A 473 -6.51 -30.67 -9.82
C ALA A 473 -7.75 -30.46 -8.92
N GLN A 474 -8.38 -29.29 -9.03
CA GLN A 474 -9.62 -28.97 -8.31
C GLN A 474 -10.77 -29.91 -8.72
N HIS A 475 -10.97 -30.09 -10.03
CA HIS A 475 -12.01 -30.97 -10.58
C HIS A 475 -11.86 -32.42 -10.13
N ALA A 476 -10.62 -32.94 -10.18
CA ALA A 476 -10.30 -34.29 -9.72
C ALA A 476 -10.57 -34.46 -8.20
N ARG A 477 -10.19 -33.46 -7.38
CA ARG A 477 -10.47 -33.46 -5.94
C ARG A 477 -11.97 -33.45 -5.64
N ASN A 478 -12.75 -32.77 -6.48
CA ASN A 478 -14.21 -32.69 -6.38
C ASN A 478 -14.93 -33.88 -7.08
N HIS A 479 -14.20 -34.94 -7.44
CA HIS A 479 -14.74 -36.15 -8.09
C HIS A 479 -15.49 -35.89 -9.40
N GLY A 480 -15.12 -34.85 -10.14
CA GLY A 480 -15.74 -34.53 -11.43
C GLY A 480 -15.34 -35.49 -12.55
N SER A 481 -16.24 -35.70 -13.52
CA SER A 481 -16.00 -36.57 -14.68
C SER A 481 -15.11 -35.92 -15.74
N ASP A 482 -14.28 -36.71 -16.44
CA ASP A 482 -13.42 -36.23 -17.53
C ASP A 482 -14.19 -35.58 -18.68
N ALA A 483 -15.36 -36.12 -19.05
CA ALA A 483 -16.19 -35.55 -20.13
C ALA A 483 -16.73 -34.13 -19.83
N HIS A 484 -16.88 -33.79 -18.54
CA HIS A 484 -17.27 -32.44 -18.12
C HIS A 484 -16.07 -31.49 -18.10
N LEU A 485 -14.89 -32.00 -17.75
CA LEU A 485 -13.64 -31.24 -17.75
C LEU A 485 -13.29 -30.68 -19.13
N ASP A 486 -13.49 -31.46 -20.19
CA ASP A 486 -13.24 -31.01 -21.57
C ASP A 486 -14.18 -29.87 -21.98
N ARG A 487 -15.45 -29.90 -21.54
CA ARG A 487 -16.40 -28.80 -21.77
C ARG A 487 -16.03 -27.55 -20.97
N MET A 488 -15.66 -27.72 -19.70
CA MET A 488 -15.20 -26.62 -18.85
C MET A 488 -13.94 -25.95 -19.40
N LEU A 489 -13.01 -26.71 -19.97
CA LEU A 489 -11.75 -26.16 -20.49
C LEU A 489 -11.79 -25.80 -21.98
N LYS A 490 -12.97 -25.90 -22.63
CA LYS A 490 -13.17 -25.66 -24.08
C LYS A 490 -12.44 -24.41 -24.59
N TYR A 491 -12.58 -23.30 -23.88
CA TYR A 491 -11.99 -22.01 -24.27
C TYR A 491 -10.66 -21.71 -23.58
N ALA A 492 -10.24 -22.53 -22.62
CA ALA A 492 -8.96 -22.42 -21.92
C ALA A 492 -7.91 -23.32 -22.58
N ASN A 493 -7.60 -23.09 -23.86
CA ASN A 493 -6.68 -23.93 -24.63
C ASN A 493 -5.28 -23.30 -24.74
N PRO A 494 -4.23 -23.87 -24.12
CA PRO A 494 -2.86 -23.37 -24.27
C PRO A 494 -2.30 -23.48 -25.69
N ASP A 495 -2.77 -24.44 -26.49
CA ASP A 495 -2.31 -24.68 -27.87
C ASP A 495 -2.98 -23.73 -28.87
N ASP A 496 -4.13 -23.15 -28.48
CA ASP A 496 -4.85 -22.13 -29.24
C ASP A 496 -5.24 -20.95 -28.34
N PRO A 497 -4.29 -20.06 -27.97
CA PRO A 497 -4.53 -18.95 -27.05
C PRO A 497 -5.36 -17.80 -27.66
N ASN A 498 -6.04 -18.01 -28.79
CA ASN A 498 -6.75 -16.97 -29.54
C ASN A 498 -8.08 -16.53 -28.95
N VAL A 499 -8.60 -17.16 -27.90
CA VAL A 499 -9.91 -16.81 -27.30
C VAL A 499 -9.76 -15.64 -26.34
N LEU A 500 -10.47 -14.52 -26.53
CA LEU A 500 -10.44 -13.37 -25.63
C LEU A 500 -10.58 -13.80 -24.16
N THR A 501 -9.58 -13.48 -23.34
CA THR A 501 -9.54 -13.87 -21.92
C THR A 501 -9.56 -12.63 -21.02
N ILE A 502 -10.53 -12.57 -20.12
CA ILE A 502 -10.77 -11.46 -19.19
C ILE A 502 -10.51 -11.97 -17.77
N GLY A 503 -9.55 -11.35 -17.08
CA GLY A 503 -9.14 -11.73 -15.73
C GLY A 503 -9.73 -10.86 -14.63
N PHE A 504 -10.13 -11.48 -13.53
CA PHE A 504 -10.44 -10.85 -12.25
C PHE A 504 -9.69 -11.59 -11.14
N GLY A 505 -8.68 -10.96 -10.53
CA GLY A 505 -7.78 -11.61 -9.56
C GLY A 505 -7.51 -10.79 -8.30
N ARG A 506 -8.38 -10.86 -7.28
CA ARG A 506 -8.34 -9.98 -6.09
C ARG A 506 -8.94 -10.67 -4.84
N ARG A 507 -8.76 -10.09 -3.64
CA ARG A 507 -9.54 -10.49 -2.46
C ARG A 507 -11.03 -10.31 -2.75
N PHE A 508 -11.85 -11.29 -2.40
CA PHE A 508 -13.30 -11.17 -2.46
C PHE A 508 -13.80 -10.38 -1.25
N ALA A 509 -14.45 -9.26 -1.55
CA ALA A 509 -15.12 -8.36 -0.61
C ALA A 509 -16.25 -7.66 -1.37
N THR A 510 -17.32 -7.28 -0.67
CA THR A 510 -18.55 -6.73 -1.28
C THR A 510 -18.28 -5.50 -2.16
N TYR A 511 -17.45 -4.56 -1.70
CA TYR A 511 -17.12 -3.35 -2.45
C TYR A 511 -16.33 -3.58 -3.74
N LYS A 512 -15.69 -4.75 -3.93
CA LYS A 512 -14.97 -5.09 -5.18
C LYS A 512 -15.92 -5.53 -6.31
N ARG A 513 -17.18 -5.85 -5.97
CA ARG A 513 -18.28 -6.27 -6.86
C ARG A 513 -17.86 -7.27 -7.94
N ALA A 514 -17.26 -8.38 -7.53
CA ALA A 514 -16.88 -9.46 -8.44
C ALA A 514 -18.08 -10.01 -9.24
N THR A 515 -19.29 -9.95 -8.66
CA THR A 515 -20.54 -10.42 -9.26
C THR A 515 -21.29 -9.37 -10.07
N LEU A 516 -20.76 -8.13 -10.25
CA LEU A 516 -21.42 -7.09 -11.06
C LEU A 516 -21.70 -7.58 -12.50
N LEU A 517 -20.84 -8.46 -13.02
CA LEU A 517 -21.01 -9.09 -14.33
C LEU A 517 -22.29 -9.94 -14.45
N PHE A 518 -22.87 -10.37 -13.33
CA PHE A 518 -24.01 -11.28 -13.27
C PHE A 518 -25.35 -10.58 -12.99
N GLU A 519 -25.36 -9.24 -12.96
CA GLU A 519 -26.57 -8.45 -12.72
C GLU A 519 -27.67 -8.73 -13.76
N ASP A 520 -27.29 -8.88 -15.04
CA ASP A 520 -28.16 -9.31 -16.14
C ASP A 520 -27.55 -10.52 -16.87
N LEU A 521 -27.91 -11.72 -16.40
CA LEU A 521 -27.50 -12.99 -17.01
C LEU A 521 -28.02 -13.14 -18.45
N ALA A 522 -29.17 -12.57 -18.78
CA ALA A 522 -29.75 -12.69 -20.12
C ALA A 522 -28.94 -11.89 -21.14
N TRP A 523 -28.47 -10.69 -20.77
CA TRP A 523 -27.55 -9.91 -21.60
C TRP A 523 -26.16 -10.56 -21.65
N LEU A 524 -25.61 -11.00 -20.51
CA LEU A 524 -24.34 -11.70 -20.49
C LEU A 524 -24.36 -12.93 -21.43
N LYS A 525 -25.44 -13.72 -21.40
CA LYS A 525 -25.64 -14.85 -22.30
C LYS A 525 -25.58 -14.44 -23.77
N LYS A 526 -26.25 -13.35 -24.16
CA LYS A 526 -26.18 -12.83 -25.54
C LYS A 526 -24.75 -12.50 -25.94
N ILE A 527 -23.97 -11.90 -25.04
CA ILE A 527 -22.57 -11.53 -25.28
C ILE A 527 -21.68 -12.77 -25.44
N LEU A 528 -21.87 -13.81 -24.62
CA LEU A 528 -21.00 -14.99 -24.58
C LEU A 528 -21.41 -16.12 -25.53
N SER A 529 -22.65 -16.09 -26.04
CA SER A 529 -23.19 -17.14 -26.92
C SER A 529 -22.69 -17.09 -28.37
N ASP A 530 -21.91 -16.09 -28.75
CA ASP A 530 -21.34 -15.97 -30.11
C ASP A 530 -20.14 -16.94 -30.29
N PRO A 531 -20.28 -18.02 -31.08
CA PRO A 531 -19.22 -19.00 -31.26
C PRO A 531 -18.04 -18.48 -32.08
N GLU A 532 -18.25 -17.43 -32.88
CA GLU A 532 -17.20 -16.79 -33.70
C GLU A 532 -16.38 -15.78 -32.88
N ARG A 533 -16.92 -15.32 -31.75
CA ARG A 533 -16.29 -14.34 -30.86
C ARG A 533 -16.33 -14.79 -29.39
N PRO A 534 -15.78 -15.97 -29.06
CA PRO A 534 -15.86 -16.51 -27.70
C PRO A 534 -15.12 -15.62 -26.70
N ALA A 535 -15.55 -15.63 -25.44
CA ALA A 535 -14.82 -14.98 -24.36
C ALA A 535 -14.75 -15.89 -23.13
N LEU A 536 -13.58 -15.88 -22.49
CA LEU A 536 -13.26 -16.64 -21.28
C LEU A 536 -13.04 -15.67 -20.12
N PHE A 537 -13.82 -15.81 -19.05
CA PHE A 537 -13.65 -15.08 -17.80
C PHE A 537 -12.91 -15.97 -16.78
N LEU A 538 -11.81 -15.46 -16.25
CA LEU A 538 -11.03 -16.12 -15.21
C LEU A 538 -11.17 -15.35 -13.90
N PHE A 539 -11.82 -15.96 -12.91
CA PHE A 539 -11.91 -15.45 -11.54
C PHE A 539 -10.90 -16.15 -10.65
N ALA A 540 -10.18 -15.40 -9.83
CA ALA A 540 -9.27 -15.93 -8.82
C ALA A 540 -9.24 -15.00 -7.60
N GLY A 541 -9.15 -15.57 -6.40
CA GLY A 541 -9.14 -14.77 -5.18
C GLY A 541 -9.57 -15.54 -3.95
N LYS A 542 -9.28 -14.98 -2.79
CA LYS A 542 -9.66 -15.52 -1.47
C LYS A 542 -10.63 -14.58 -0.77
N ALA A 543 -11.63 -15.13 -0.08
CA ALA A 543 -12.45 -14.39 0.88
C ALA A 543 -11.89 -14.62 2.29
N HIS A 544 -11.98 -13.63 3.18
CA HIS A 544 -11.57 -13.85 4.56
C HIS A 544 -12.48 -14.92 5.21
N PRO A 545 -11.96 -15.84 6.06
CA PRO A 545 -12.78 -16.90 6.65
C PRO A 545 -13.97 -16.38 7.47
N ALA A 546 -13.83 -15.20 8.08
CA ALA A 546 -14.91 -14.49 8.78
C ALA A 546 -15.82 -13.62 7.87
N ASP A 547 -15.43 -13.40 6.60
CA ASP A 547 -16.19 -12.58 5.63
C ASP A 547 -17.15 -13.47 4.83
N ILE A 548 -18.28 -13.80 5.45
CA ILE A 548 -19.34 -14.62 4.85
C ILE A 548 -19.86 -13.99 3.53
N PRO A 549 -20.16 -12.68 3.45
CA PRO A 549 -20.54 -12.06 2.18
C PRO A 549 -19.50 -12.25 1.07
N GLY A 550 -18.20 -12.14 1.39
CA GLY A 550 -17.13 -12.41 0.44
C GLY A 550 -17.11 -13.86 -0.06
N GLN A 551 -17.42 -14.84 0.80
CA GLN A 551 -17.54 -16.25 0.42
C GLN A 551 -18.77 -16.51 -0.45
N ASP A 552 -19.89 -15.83 -0.18
CA ASP A 552 -21.10 -15.94 -1.00
C ASP A 552 -20.87 -15.44 -2.44
N LEU A 553 -19.99 -14.43 -2.64
CA LEU A 553 -19.57 -14.01 -3.97
C LEU A 553 -18.85 -15.14 -4.74
N ILE A 554 -17.95 -15.87 -4.07
CA ILE A 554 -17.26 -17.03 -4.67
C ILE A 554 -18.28 -18.10 -5.04
N ARG A 555 -19.18 -18.43 -4.11
CA ARG A 555 -20.24 -19.41 -4.34
C ARG A 555 -21.08 -19.03 -5.57
N LYS A 556 -21.46 -17.75 -5.68
CA LYS A 556 -22.24 -17.26 -6.82
C LYS A 556 -21.50 -17.38 -8.15
N ILE A 557 -20.20 -17.08 -8.18
CA ILE A 557 -19.38 -17.26 -9.39
C ILE A 557 -19.35 -18.73 -9.80
N VAL A 558 -19.15 -19.65 -8.85
CA VAL A 558 -19.12 -21.09 -9.15
C VAL A 558 -20.48 -21.58 -9.63
N GLU A 559 -21.58 -21.13 -9.01
CA GLU A 559 -22.95 -21.44 -9.43
C GLU A 559 -23.19 -21.00 -10.88
N VAL A 560 -22.88 -19.75 -11.22
CA VAL A 560 -23.07 -19.20 -12.58
C VAL A 560 -22.17 -19.91 -13.59
N SER A 561 -20.92 -20.23 -13.23
CA SER A 561 -19.97 -20.91 -14.13
C SER A 561 -20.42 -22.31 -14.59
N ARG A 562 -21.39 -22.91 -13.87
CA ARG A 562 -21.94 -24.24 -14.15
C ARG A 562 -23.25 -24.22 -14.91
N MET A 563 -23.84 -23.05 -15.12
CA MET A 563 -25.04 -22.94 -15.93
C MET A 563 -24.71 -23.34 -17.38
N PRO A 564 -25.55 -24.12 -18.07
CA PRO A 564 -25.26 -24.62 -19.42
C PRO A 564 -24.89 -23.54 -20.44
N GLU A 565 -25.45 -22.33 -20.32
CA GLU A 565 -25.12 -21.19 -21.16
C GLU A 565 -23.76 -20.52 -20.91
N PHE A 566 -23.11 -20.83 -19.79
CA PHE A 566 -21.81 -20.25 -19.40
C PHE A 566 -20.71 -21.30 -19.23
N GLU A 567 -21.03 -22.59 -19.40
CA GLU A 567 -20.08 -23.69 -19.31
C GLU A 567 -18.91 -23.46 -20.29
N GLY A 568 -17.70 -23.39 -19.75
CA GLY A 568 -16.47 -23.12 -20.50
C GLY A 568 -16.16 -21.65 -20.74
N ASN A 569 -17.13 -20.74 -20.57
CA ASN A 569 -16.90 -19.30 -20.67
C ASN A 569 -16.47 -18.67 -19.35
N ILE A 570 -16.78 -19.28 -18.20
CA ILE A 570 -16.43 -18.75 -16.88
C ILE A 570 -15.70 -19.84 -16.09
N LEU A 571 -14.53 -19.50 -15.55
CA LEU A 571 -13.74 -20.39 -14.69
C LEU A 571 -13.37 -19.69 -13.39
N PHE A 572 -13.50 -20.40 -12.29
CA PHE A 572 -12.92 -20.02 -11.01
C PHE A 572 -11.64 -20.83 -10.75
N VAL A 573 -10.53 -20.15 -10.48
CA VAL A 573 -9.23 -20.75 -10.19
C VAL A 573 -8.90 -20.53 -8.72
N GLU A 574 -8.81 -21.63 -7.97
CA GLU A 574 -8.53 -21.58 -6.55
C GLU A 574 -7.07 -21.21 -6.20
N ASP A 575 -6.92 -20.81 -4.94
CA ASP A 575 -5.66 -20.53 -4.26
C ASP A 575 -4.82 -19.43 -4.92
N TYR A 576 -5.44 -18.28 -5.14
CA TYR A 576 -4.77 -17.11 -5.69
C TYR A 576 -3.59 -16.67 -4.81
N ASP A 577 -2.39 -16.82 -5.35
CA ASP A 577 -1.10 -16.49 -4.74
C ASP A 577 -0.27 -15.62 -5.70
N LEU A 578 0.93 -15.21 -5.27
CA LEU A 578 1.84 -14.44 -6.12
C LEU A 578 2.22 -15.18 -7.43
N ARG A 579 2.18 -16.53 -7.48
CA ARG A 579 2.61 -17.33 -8.63
C ARG A 579 1.55 -17.30 -9.70
N LEU A 580 0.30 -17.57 -9.33
CA LEU A 580 -0.83 -17.42 -10.22
C LEU A 580 -1.01 -15.97 -10.63
N SER A 581 -0.83 -15.02 -9.70
CA SER A 581 -0.89 -13.58 -9.99
C SER A 581 0.05 -13.19 -11.13
N ARG A 582 1.35 -13.50 -11.04
CA ARG A 582 2.34 -13.21 -12.09
C ARG A 582 1.98 -13.81 -13.46
N ARG A 583 1.24 -14.92 -13.50
CA ARG A 583 0.75 -15.52 -14.76
C ARG A 583 -0.50 -14.82 -15.28
N LEU A 584 -1.49 -14.57 -14.43
CA LEU A 584 -2.74 -13.92 -14.82
C LEU A 584 -2.48 -12.50 -15.33
N ILE A 585 -1.79 -11.66 -14.56
CA ILE A 585 -1.51 -10.25 -14.93
C ILE A 585 -0.66 -10.11 -16.20
N ALA A 586 0.06 -11.15 -16.61
CA ALA A 586 0.87 -11.12 -17.83
C ALA A 586 0.20 -11.81 -19.03
N GLY A 587 -0.85 -12.60 -18.83
CA GLY A 587 -1.39 -13.50 -19.84
C GLY A 587 -2.85 -13.27 -20.23
N VAL A 588 -3.66 -12.62 -19.39
CA VAL A 588 -5.03 -12.25 -19.80
C VAL A 588 -4.99 -11.09 -20.80
N ASP A 589 -6.04 -10.93 -21.61
CA ASP A 589 -6.12 -9.82 -22.57
C ASP A 589 -6.68 -8.55 -21.92
N VAL A 590 -7.66 -8.73 -21.02
CA VAL A 590 -8.28 -7.64 -20.25
C VAL A 590 -8.20 -7.92 -18.76
N TRP A 591 -7.87 -6.89 -17.99
CA TRP A 591 -7.95 -6.93 -16.53
C TRP A 591 -9.18 -6.14 -16.05
N LEU A 592 -10.14 -6.86 -15.45
CA LEU A 592 -11.42 -6.32 -15.01
C LEU A 592 -11.36 -5.89 -13.53
N ASN A 593 -11.78 -4.65 -13.23
CA ASN A 593 -11.98 -4.19 -11.85
C ASN A 593 -13.29 -3.39 -11.73
N ASN A 594 -14.17 -3.79 -10.81
CA ASN A 594 -15.48 -3.14 -10.64
C ASN A 594 -15.68 -2.56 -9.22
N PRO A 595 -14.71 -1.84 -8.63
CA PRO A 595 -14.88 -1.34 -7.27
C PRO A 595 -16.04 -0.35 -7.17
N VAL A 596 -16.72 -0.30 -6.02
CA VAL A 596 -17.62 0.79 -5.66
C VAL A 596 -16.79 2.05 -5.47
N TYR A 597 -17.08 3.13 -6.18
CA TYR A 597 -16.44 4.42 -5.97
C TYR A 597 -16.95 5.10 -4.68
N PRO A 598 -16.09 5.73 -3.84
CA PRO A 598 -14.62 5.77 -3.87
C PRO A 598 -13.99 4.80 -2.83
N GLN A 599 -14.37 3.51 -2.85
CA GLN A 599 -13.96 2.51 -1.85
C GLN A 599 -12.68 1.75 -2.25
N GLU A 600 -12.18 1.90 -3.49
CA GLU A 600 -10.84 1.40 -3.84
C GLU A 600 -9.77 2.43 -3.47
N ALA A 601 -9.02 2.17 -2.40
CA ALA A 601 -7.93 3.06 -2.00
C ALA A 601 -6.87 3.27 -3.09
N CYS A 602 -6.54 2.23 -3.87
CA CYS A 602 -5.59 2.36 -4.98
C CYS A 602 -5.80 1.25 -6.02
N GLY A 603 -5.17 0.08 -5.83
CA GLY A 603 -5.36 -1.10 -6.68
C GLY A 603 -4.16 -1.47 -7.56
N THR A 604 -3.10 -2.04 -6.98
CA THR A 604 -1.85 -2.34 -7.70
C THR A 604 -1.94 -3.46 -8.75
N SER A 605 -3.00 -4.29 -8.73
CA SER A 605 -3.19 -5.38 -9.70
C SER A 605 -3.40 -4.88 -11.14
N GLY A 606 -4.13 -3.77 -11.31
CA GLY A 606 -4.34 -3.18 -12.63
C GLY A 606 -3.06 -2.55 -13.20
N MET A 607 -2.23 -1.95 -12.34
CA MET A 607 -0.91 -1.42 -12.71
C MET A 607 0.01 -2.54 -13.22
N LYS A 608 0.04 -3.67 -12.50
CA LYS A 608 0.78 -4.90 -12.87
C LYS A 608 0.34 -5.47 -14.22
N ALA A 609 -0.96 -5.48 -14.48
CA ALA A 609 -1.51 -5.94 -15.73
C ALA A 609 -1.15 -4.99 -16.89
N GLY A 610 -1.37 -3.69 -16.70
CA GLY A 610 -1.11 -2.66 -17.70
C GLY A 610 0.34 -2.62 -18.20
N MET A 611 1.31 -2.77 -17.27
CA MET A 611 2.72 -2.84 -17.65
C MET A 611 3.11 -4.09 -18.45
N ASN A 612 2.27 -5.13 -18.47
CA ASN A 612 2.45 -6.32 -19.30
C ASN A 612 1.66 -6.27 -20.62
N GLY A 613 1.10 -5.11 -20.98
CA GLY A 613 0.31 -4.95 -22.22
C GLY A 613 -1.13 -5.43 -22.10
N VAL A 614 -1.57 -5.82 -20.91
CA VAL A 614 -2.97 -6.13 -20.63
C VAL A 614 -3.77 -4.83 -20.58
N ILE A 615 -4.96 -4.83 -21.18
CA ILE A 615 -5.79 -3.63 -21.24
C ILE A 615 -6.73 -3.62 -20.03
N ASN A 616 -6.81 -2.50 -19.31
CA ASN A 616 -7.71 -2.40 -18.16
C ASN A 616 -9.13 -2.03 -18.60
N LEU A 617 -10.12 -2.67 -17.97
CA LEU A 617 -11.52 -2.28 -17.98
C LEU A 617 -11.95 -2.08 -16.54
N SER A 618 -12.18 -0.82 -16.14
CA SER A 618 -12.44 -0.51 -14.73
C SER A 618 -13.33 0.69 -14.52
N VAL A 619 -14.02 0.70 -13.38
CA VAL A 619 -14.60 1.93 -12.81
C VAL A 619 -13.47 2.94 -12.54
N LEU A 620 -13.72 4.23 -12.80
CA LEU A 620 -12.78 5.32 -12.47
C LEU A 620 -12.75 5.54 -10.96
N ASP A 621 -11.95 4.72 -10.28
CA ASP A 621 -11.68 4.78 -8.85
C ASP A 621 -10.22 4.39 -8.56
N GLY A 622 -9.75 4.74 -7.36
CA GLY A 622 -8.37 4.49 -6.92
C GLY A 622 -7.35 4.95 -7.94
N TRP A 623 -6.46 4.05 -8.35
CA TRP A 623 -5.39 4.37 -9.30
C TRP A 623 -5.86 4.62 -10.73
N TRP A 624 -7.02 4.05 -11.12
CA TRP A 624 -7.44 4.07 -12.52
C TRP A 624 -7.90 5.46 -12.96
N ASP A 625 -8.42 6.27 -12.04
CA ASP A 625 -8.72 7.68 -12.31
C ASP A 625 -7.46 8.50 -12.64
N GLU A 626 -6.32 8.15 -12.04
CA GLU A 626 -5.03 8.79 -12.33
C GLU A 626 -4.35 8.23 -13.59
N GLY A 627 -4.61 6.97 -13.92
CA GLY A 627 -3.93 6.23 -14.98
C GLY A 627 -4.70 6.08 -16.28
N TYR A 628 -6.01 6.34 -16.28
CA TYR A 628 -6.84 6.22 -17.48
C TYR A 628 -6.55 7.35 -18.46
N GLU A 629 -6.24 6.96 -19.69
CA GLU A 629 -6.10 7.86 -20.82
C GLU A 629 -6.81 7.27 -22.03
N ARG A 630 -7.31 8.13 -22.92
CA ARG A 630 -8.05 7.64 -24.09
C ARG A 630 -7.14 6.73 -24.92
N GLY A 631 -7.53 5.45 -25.02
CA GLY A 631 -6.83 4.45 -25.82
C GLY A 631 -5.82 3.59 -25.07
N ASN A 632 -5.71 3.70 -23.74
CA ASN A 632 -4.94 2.75 -22.91
C ASN A 632 -5.83 1.72 -22.17
N GLY A 633 -7.14 1.87 -22.29
CA GLY A 633 -8.14 0.96 -21.74
C GLY A 633 -9.55 1.52 -21.83
N TRP A 634 -10.44 0.99 -20.99
CA TRP A 634 -11.83 1.38 -20.90
C TRP A 634 -12.18 1.79 -19.46
N ALA A 635 -13.04 2.80 -19.37
CA ALA A 635 -13.44 3.41 -18.12
C ALA A 635 -14.96 3.41 -17.97
N ILE A 636 -15.43 2.91 -16.83
CA ILE A 636 -16.82 3.07 -16.39
C ILE A 636 -16.84 4.31 -15.50
N LYS A 637 -17.60 5.33 -15.90
CA LYS A 637 -17.75 6.54 -15.09
C LYS A 637 -18.64 6.21 -13.88
N PRO A 638 -18.19 6.49 -12.64
CA PRO A 638 -19.02 6.30 -11.47
C PRO A 638 -20.34 7.08 -11.59
N VAL A 639 -21.45 6.45 -11.19
CA VAL A 639 -22.74 7.14 -11.10
C VAL A 639 -22.67 8.17 -9.97
N LYS A 640 -22.87 9.46 -10.29
CA LYS A 640 -22.79 10.55 -9.30
C LYS A 640 -24.03 10.55 -8.39
N GLN A 641 -23.82 10.78 -7.09
CA GLN A 641 -24.87 10.92 -6.04
C GLN A 641 -25.83 9.72 -5.96
N VAL A 642 -25.46 8.75 -5.12
CA VAL A 642 -26.16 7.48 -5.00
C VAL A 642 -26.76 7.37 -3.59
N HIS A 643 -28.08 7.54 -3.49
CA HIS A 643 -28.83 7.07 -2.32
C HIS A 643 -29.34 5.62 -2.49
N ASP A 644 -29.20 5.05 -3.69
CA ASP A 644 -29.70 3.72 -4.07
C ASP A 644 -28.59 2.87 -4.71
N GLU A 645 -28.04 1.94 -3.94
CA GLU A 645 -26.96 1.03 -4.37
C GLU A 645 -27.37 0.12 -5.54
N MET A 646 -28.63 -0.35 -5.57
CA MET A 646 -29.12 -1.22 -6.63
C MET A 646 -29.15 -0.48 -7.97
N ARG A 647 -29.62 0.77 -7.96
CA ARG A 647 -29.61 1.60 -9.17
C ARG A 647 -28.20 1.88 -9.68
N ARG A 648 -27.24 2.16 -8.79
CA ARG A 648 -25.83 2.33 -9.17
C ARG A 648 -25.31 1.06 -9.85
N ASP A 649 -25.50 -0.09 -9.22
CA ASP A 649 -24.98 -1.35 -9.74
C ASP A 649 -25.63 -1.70 -11.08
N HIS A 650 -26.93 -1.45 -11.26
CA HIS A 650 -27.62 -1.64 -12.54
C HIS A 650 -27.06 -0.76 -13.67
N GLU A 651 -26.89 0.54 -13.45
CA GLU A 651 -26.38 1.47 -14.48
C GLU A 651 -24.90 1.22 -14.82
N GLU A 652 -24.08 0.88 -13.82
CA GLU A 652 -22.67 0.55 -14.03
C GLU A 652 -22.50 -0.82 -14.69
N ALA A 653 -23.33 -1.81 -14.36
CA ALA A 653 -23.38 -3.10 -15.05
C ALA A 653 -23.82 -2.95 -16.50
N ARG A 654 -24.84 -2.12 -16.77
CA ARG A 654 -25.25 -1.77 -18.14
C ARG A 654 -24.10 -1.18 -18.94
N THR A 655 -23.38 -0.21 -18.37
CA THR A 655 -22.20 0.39 -19.01
C THR A 655 -21.11 -0.65 -19.27
N LEU A 656 -20.90 -1.57 -18.33
CA LEU A 656 -19.98 -2.70 -18.50
C LEU A 656 -20.38 -3.59 -19.69
N TYR A 657 -21.66 -3.96 -19.81
CA TYR A 657 -22.15 -4.77 -20.93
C TYR A 657 -22.02 -4.05 -22.27
N GLU A 658 -22.37 -2.77 -22.35
CA GLU A 658 -22.21 -1.95 -23.56
C GLU A 658 -20.73 -1.89 -23.99
N ILE A 659 -19.80 -1.68 -23.04
CA ILE A 659 -18.36 -1.69 -23.34
C ILE A 659 -17.90 -3.07 -23.83
N LEU A 660 -18.32 -4.16 -23.18
CA LEU A 660 -17.94 -5.52 -23.59
C LEU A 660 -18.44 -5.84 -25.00
N GLN A 661 -19.72 -5.56 -25.26
CA GLN A 661 -20.43 -5.88 -26.49
C GLN A 661 -19.95 -5.04 -27.68
N ASP A 662 -19.79 -3.73 -27.49
CA ASP A 662 -19.60 -2.79 -28.61
C ASP A 662 -18.13 -2.44 -28.84
N HIS A 663 -17.27 -2.62 -27.82
CA HIS A 663 -15.86 -2.26 -27.88
C HIS A 663 -14.93 -3.45 -27.64
N VAL A 664 -14.93 -4.07 -26.47
CA VAL A 664 -13.89 -5.05 -26.08
C VAL A 664 -13.88 -6.25 -27.02
N ILE A 665 -15.02 -6.95 -27.14
CA ILE A 665 -15.12 -8.17 -27.95
C ILE A 665 -14.93 -7.85 -29.45
N PRO A 666 -15.61 -6.86 -30.05
CA PRO A 666 -15.43 -6.55 -31.46
C PRO A 666 -14.00 -6.13 -31.81
N VAL A 667 -13.34 -5.30 -30.99
CA VAL A 667 -11.98 -4.83 -31.28
C VAL A 667 -10.97 -5.98 -31.23
N TYR A 668 -11.11 -6.91 -30.27
CA TYR A 668 -10.23 -8.08 -30.20
C TYR A 668 -10.34 -8.99 -31.44
N TYR A 669 -11.57 -9.24 -31.90
CA TYR A 669 -11.84 -10.13 -33.03
C TYR A 669 -11.78 -9.46 -34.41
N ARG A 670 -11.61 -8.13 -34.48
CA ARG A 670 -11.34 -7.41 -35.74
C ARG A 670 -9.91 -7.65 -36.24
N ARG A 671 -9.63 -8.90 -36.60
CA ARG A 671 -8.32 -9.36 -37.05
C ARG A 671 -8.08 -8.99 -38.51
N SER A 672 -6.85 -8.56 -38.79
CA SER A 672 -6.37 -8.35 -40.15
C SER A 672 -5.95 -9.67 -40.80
N SER A 673 -5.50 -9.63 -42.06
CA SER A 673 -4.89 -10.78 -42.75
C SER A 673 -3.63 -11.31 -42.04
N MET A 674 -3.06 -10.55 -41.10
CA MET A 674 -1.89 -10.95 -40.30
C MET A 674 -2.27 -11.73 -39.03
N GLY A 675 -3.56 -12.00 -38.79
CA GLY A 675 -4.05 -12.87 -37.70
C GLY A 675 -4.25 -12.19 -36.34
N TYR A 676 -4.06 -10.87 -36.25
CA TYR A 676 -4.30 -10.07 -35.04
C TYR A 676 -5.03 -8.76 -35.35
N SER A 677 -5.60 -8.11 -34.33
CA SER A 677 -6.22 -6.80 -34.42
C SER A 677 -5.19 -5.68 -34.25
N PRO A 678 -4.92 -4.85 -35.29
CA PRO A 678 -3.98 -3.74 -35.17
C PRO A 678 -4.39 -2.71 -34.12
N GLU A 679 -5.71 -2.49 -33.97
CA GLU A 679 -6.25 -1.59 -32.96
C GLU A 679 -6.00 -2.11 -31.54
N TRP A 680 -6.18 -3.41 -31.31
CA TRP A 680 -5.89 -4.04 -30.02
C TRP A 680 -4.40 -3.91 -29.65
N THR A 681 -3.50 -4.26 -30.58
CA THR A 681 -2.06 -4.17 -30.36
C THR A 681 -1.62 -2.73 -30.06
N ARG A 682 -2.17 -1.75 -30.77
CA ARG A 682 -1.93 -0.32 -30.49
C ARG A 682 -2.39 0.08 -29.09
N MET A 683 -3.58 -0.36 -28.66
CA MET A 683 -4.08 -0.10 -27.31
C MET A 683 -3.22 -0.77 -26.23
N ALA A 684 -2.79 -2.01 -26.46
CA ALA A 684 -1.93 -2.76 -25.54
C ALA A 684 -0.55 -2.10 -25.36
N LYS A 685 0.08 -1.64 -26.46
CA LYS A 685 1.32 -0.85 -26.42
C LYS A 685 1.13 0.47 -25.67
N HIS A 686 0.01 1.15 -25.92
CA HIS A 686 -0.31 2.41 -25.24
C HIS A 686 -0.56 2.20 -23.73
N SER A 687 -1.17 1.08 -23.34
CA SER A 687 -1.28 0.64 -21.93
C SER A 687 0.10 0.58 -21.27
N MET A 688 1.07 -0.12 -21.88
CA MET A 688 2.44 -0.18 -21.35
C MET A 688 3.09 1.21 -21.27
N ALA A 689 3.02 1.99 -22.36
CA ALA A 689 3.70 3.28 -22.46
C ALA A 689 3.16 4.36 -21.52
N SER A 690 1.87 4.31 -21.18
CA SER A 690 1.24 5.24 -20.23
C SER A 690 1.42 4.79 -18.78
N ILE A 691 1.33 3.49 -18.50
CA ILE A 691 1.29 2.96 -17.13
C ILE A 691 2.68 2.76 -16.53
N LEU A 692 3.66 2.20 -17.27
CA LEU A 692 5.01 1.94 -16.77
C LEU A 692 5.69 3.17 -16.14
N PRO A 693 5.69 4.36 -16.76
CA PRO A 693 6.38 5.52 -16.19
C PRO A 693 5.72 6.10 -14.95
N GLN A 694 4.40 5.96 -14.85
CA GLN A 694 3.64 6.51 -13.74
C GLN A 694 3.57 5.53 -12.57
N PHE A 695 3.33 4.24 -12.77
CA PHE A 695 2.93 3.32 -11.68
C PHE A 695 4.00 2.31 -11.29
N ASN A 696 5.28 2.72 -11.27
CA ASN A 696 6.38 1.91 -10.76
C ASN A 696 6.82 2.34 -9.35
N SER A 697 7.34 1.40 -8.56
CA SER A 697 7.68 1.64 -7.15
C SER A 697 8.92 2.52 -6.95
N ALA A 698 9.83 2.62 -7.92
CA ALA A 698 10.94 3.58 -7.84
C ALA A 698 10.43 5.03 -7.82
N ARG A 699 9.34 5.32 -8.54
CA ARG A 699 8.69 6.64 -8.57
C ARG A 699 8.08 6.94 -7.22
N MET A 700 7.32 5.98 -6.70
CA MET A 700 6.70 6.03 -5.38
C MET A 700 7.77 6.30 -4.30
N LEU A 701 8.88 5.57 -4.29
CA LEU A 701 9.97 5.75 -3.32
C LEU A 701 10.70 7.08 -3.47
N ASN A 702 10.90 7.59 -4.68
CA ASN A 702 11.42 8.94 -4.90
C ASN A 702 10.48 10.01 -4.31
N GLU A 703 9.17 9.85 -4.45
CA GLU A 703 8.18 10.73 -3.82
C GLU A 703 8.23 10.63 -2.29
N TYR A 704 8.25 9.42 -1.72
CA TYR A 704 8.42 9.25 -0.26
C TYR A 704 9.71 9.90 0.22
N THR A 705 10.82 9.72 -0.52
CA THR A 705 12.13 10.26 -0.12
C THR A 705 12.15 11.79 -0.16
N SER A 706 11.62 12.40 -1.21
CA SER A 706 11.61 13.85 -1.42
C SER A 706 10.57 14.58 -0.59
N LYS A 707 9.35 14.04 -0.49
CA LYS A 707 8.24 14.68 0.22
C LYS A 707 8.27 14.40 1.71
N PHE A 708 8.70 13.20 2.15
CA PHE A 708 8.60 12.78 3.55
C PHE A 708 9.95 12.43 4.18
N TYR A 709 10.66 11.39 3.73
CA TYR A 709 11.80 10.84 4.49
C TYR A 709 12.91 11.86 4.71
N SER A 710 13.29 12.65 3.70
CA SER A 710 14.32 13.68 3.86
C SER A 710 13.90 14.80 4.82
N LEU A 711 12.64 15.23 4.76
CA LEU A 711 12.09 16.25 5.66
C LEU A 711 11.95 15.72 7.08
N ALA A 712 11.44 14.50 7.25
CA ALA A 712 11.32 13.81 8.54
C ALA A 712 12.69 13.60 9.19
N ALA A 713 13.70 13.19 8.43
CA ALA A 713 15.07 13.06 8.94
C ALA A 713 15.65 14.41 9.39
N LYS A 714 15.40 15.48 8.61
CA LYS A 714 15.83 16.84 8.97
C LYS A 714 15.13 17.32 10.24
N GLN A 715 13.81 17.15 10.33
CA GLN A 715 13.03 17.54 11.51
C GLN A 715 13.41 16.73 12.74
N GLY A 716 13.63 15.41 12.60
CA GLY A 716 14.11 14.57 13.70
C GLY A 716 15.44 15.07 14.28
N ARG A 717 16.37 15.54 13.45
CA ARG A 717 17.61 16.18 13.92
C ARG A 717 17.36 17.52 14.62
N THR A 718 16.43 18.33 14.13
CA THR A 718 16.06 19.60 14.75
C THR A 718 15.41 19.40 16.11
N TYR A 719 14.49 18.44 16.23
CA TYR A 719 13.77 18.15 17.47
C TYR A 719 14.62 17.37 18.48
N GLY A 720 15.57 16.55 18.01
CA GLY A 720 16.57 15.84 18.81
C GLY A 720 17.87 16.63 19.02
N ASP A 721 17.81 17.97 18.96
CA ASP A 721 18.95 18.84 19.25
C ASP A 721 19.42 18.70 20.72
N ALA A 722 20.51 19.41 21.08
CA ALA A 722 21.04 19.34 22.44
C ALA A 722 19.95 19.70 23.47
N ASN A 723 19.57 18.72 24.30
CA ASN A 723 18.51 18.77 25.31
C ASN A 723 17.05 18.80 24.80
N ASN A 724 16.80 18.46 23.53
CA ASN A 724 15.47 18.46 22.89
C ASN A 724 14.76 19.82 23.03
N LYS A 725 15.51 20.91 22.83
CA LYS A 725 15.05 22.29 23.05
C LYS A 725 13.86 22.60 22.13
N ALA A 726 13.97 22.31 20.84
CA ALA A 726 12.90 22.55 19.86
C ALA A 726 11.61 21.80 20.23
N ALA A 727 11.71 20.57 20.73
CA ALA A 727 10.57 19.79 21.19
C ALA A 727 9.87 20.43 22.41
N ARG A 728 10.66 20.88 23.40
CA ARG A 728 10.16 21.56 24.60
C ARG A 728 9.51 22.91 24.28
N GLU A 729 10.11 23.68 23.37
CA GLU A 729 9.57 24.96 22.91
C GLU A 729 8.25 24.77 22.17
N MET A 730 8.21 23.79 21.25
CA MET A 730 6.99 23.46 20.51
C MET A 730 5.86 22.99 21.43
N ALA A 731 6.14 22.10 22.38
CA ALA A 731 5.15 21.62 23.34
C ALA A 731 4.55 22.76 24.18
N LYS A 732 5.39 23.65 24.71
CA LYS A 732 4.94 24.83 25.47
C LYS A 732 4.12 25.79 24.62
N TRP A 733 4.58 26.05 23.40
CA TRP A 733 3.89 26.92 22.46
C TRP A 733 2.50 26.38 22.11
N LYS A 734 2.39 25.09 21.75
CA LYS A 734 1.11 24.44 21.45
C LYS A 734 0.15 24.45 22.63
N ALA A 735 0.64 24.22 23.84
CA ALA A 735 -0.17 24.29 25.06
C ALA A 735 -0.73 25.70 25.28
N ARG A 736 0.12 26.73 25.14
CA ARG A 736 -0.28 28.15 25.23
C ARG A 736 -1.34 28.49 24.19
N VAL A 737 -1.12 28.11 22.93
CA VAL A 737 -2.06 28.35 21.83
C VAL A 737 -3.40 27.69 22.09
N ARG A 738 -3.43 26.39 22.42
CA ARG A 738 -4.69 25.66 22.68
C ARG A 738 -5.50 26.26 23.83
N ALA A 739 -4.83 26.71 24.90
CA ALA A 739 -5.49 27.35 26.04
C ALA A 739 -6.09 28.72 25.68
N ALA A 740 -5.40 29.51 24.85
CA ALA A 740 -5.85 30.84 24.44
C ALA A 740 -6.87 30.83 23.30
N TRP A 741 -6.85 29.80 22.43
CA TRP A 741 -7.61 29.77 21.18
C TRP A 741 -9.12 30.02 21.31
N PRO A 742 -9.83 29.51 22.33
CA PRO A 742 -11.27 29.77 22.49
C PRO A 742 -11.64 31.25 22.63
N GLY A 743 -10.70 32.11 23.04
CA GLY A 743 -10.90 33.56 23.14
C GLY A 743 -10.42 34.36 21.93
N VAL A 744 -9.86 33.70 20.91
CA VAL A 744 -9.40 34.34 19.68
C VAL A 744 -10.60 34.66 18.79
N ALA A 745 -10.73 35.91 18.38
CA ALA A 745 -11.83 36.38 17.53
C ALA A 745 -11.36 37.47 16.57
N LEU A 746 -11.95 37.49 15.36
CA LEU A 746 -11.69 38.51 14.36
C LEU A 746 -12.90 39.45 14.27
N ARG A 747 -12.63 40.74 14.12
CA ARG A 747 -13.63 41.78 13.86
C ARG A 747 -13.14 42.69 12.76
N ARG A 748 -14.01 42.98 11.80
CA ARG A 748 -13.69 43.93 10.75
C ARG A 748 -13.71 45.36 11.32
N ILE A 749 -12.64 46.13 11.10
CA ILE A 749 -12.53 47.52 11.57
C ILE A 749 -12.89 48.49 10.44
N ASP A 750 -12.52 48.15 9.20
CA ASP A 750 -12.77 48.98 8.03
C ASP A 750 -14.21 48.83 7.50
N SER A 751 -14.61 49.78 6.64
CA SER A 751 -15.86 49.76 5.88
C SER A 751 -15.56 50.16 4.43
N PRO A 752 -15.00 49.27 3.59
CA PRO A 752 -14.59 49.66 2.25
C PRO A 752 -15.79 49.88 1.35
N GLY A 753 -15.59 50.75 0.35
CA GLY A 753 -16.57 51.00 -0.68
C GLY A 753 -16.88 49.74 -1.50
N PRO A 754 -18.11 49.58 -2.01
CA PRO A 754 -18.53 48.37 -2.73
C PRO A 754 -17.87 48.21 -4.12
N ARG A 755 -17.08 49.20 -4.57
CA ARG A 755 -16.45 49.25 -5.90
C ARG A 755 -15.11 49.99 -5.82
N ILE A 756 -14.13 49.48 -6.55
CA ILE A 756 -12.83 50.14 -6.80
C ILE A 756 -12.55 50.13 -8.33
N GLN A 757 -11.66 50.97 -8.83
CA GLN A 757 -11.23 50.91 -10.24
C GLN A 757 -10.05 49.94 -10.40
N TYR A 758 -9.89 49.38 -11.60
CA TYR A 758 -8.74 48.54 -11.91
C TYR A 758 -7.44 49.34 -11.72
N GLY A 759 -6.52 48.79 -10.94
CA GLY A 759 -5.25 49.45 -10.58
C GLY A 759 -5.24 50.11 -9.19
N ASP A 760 -6.42 50.34 -8.59
CA ASP A 760 -6.54 50.81 -7.21
C ASP A 760 -6.25 49.68 -6.21
N SER A 761 -5.73 50.05 -5.04
CA SER A 761 -5.60 49.16 -3.89
C SER A 761 -6.81 49.35 -2.95
N VAL A 762 -7.25 48.26 -2.30
CA VAL A 762 -8.18 48.32 -1.17
C VAL A 762 -7.43 47.98 0.12
N LEU A 763 -7.47 48.90 1.09
CA LEU A 763 -6.97 48.64 2.43
C LEU A 763 -8.04 47.89 3.23
N ILE A 764 -7.69 46.72 3.73
CA ILE A 764 -8.54 45.91 4.62
C ILE A 764 -7.92 45.92 6.01
N GLU A 765 -8.71 46.25 7.03
CA GLU A 765 -8.26 46.34 8.42
C GLU A 765 -9.10 45.43 9.33
N VAL A 766 -8.41 44.54 10.05
CA VAL A 766 -9.03 43.55 10.93
C VAL A 766 -8.47 43.70 12.34
N GLY A 767 -9.37 43.80 13.31
CA GLY A 767 -9.05 43.73 14.74
C GLY A 767 -9.10 42.29 15.19
N VAL A 768 -8.02 41.83 15.81
CA VAL A 768 -7.92 40.46 16.32
C VAL A 768 -7.75 40.50 17.82
N ARG A 769 -8.66 39.84 18.53
CA ARG A 769 -8.51 39.57 19.96
C ARG A 769 -7.56 38.39 20.11
N LEU A 770 -6.37 38.62 20.65
CA LEU A 770 -5.32 37.58 20.75
C LEU A 770 -5.46 36.68 21.98
N ASN A 771 -6.22 37.11 23.00
CA ASN A 771 -6.44 36.37 24.25
C ASN A 771 -5.14 35.88 24.92
N GLY A 772 -4.12 36.74 24.97
CA GLY A 772 -2.81 36.43 25.57
C GLY A 772 -1.79 35.80 24.63
N LEU A 773 -2.10 35.66 23.34
CA LEU A 773 -1.13 35.32 22.29
C LEU A 773 -0.41 36.57 21.77
N ASP A 774 0.76 36.37 21.19
CA ASP A 774 1.50 37.40 20.49
C ASP A 774 1.03 37.50 19.02
N PRO A 775 1.09 38.67 18.37
CA PRO A 775 0.71 38.78 16.95
C PRO A 775 1.49 37.84 16.03
N GLY A 776 2.71 37.44 16.41
CA GLY A 776 3.54 36.47 15.69
C GLY A 776 3.12 35.01 15.83
N ASP A 777 2.31 34.67 16.85
CA ASP A 777 1.81 33.30 17.09
C ASP A 777 0.71 32.88 16.11
N LEU A 778 0.24 33.80 15.26
CA LEU A 778 -0.83 33.56 14.31
C LEU A 778 -0.55 34.15 12.94
N CYS A 779 -1.31 33.65 11.97
CA CYS A 779 -1.43 34.21 10.64
C CYS A 779 -2.88 34.66 10.45
N VAL A 780 -3.08 35.87 9.94
CA VAL A 780 -4.37 36.34 9.44
C VAL A 780 -4.24 36.44 7.93
N GLU A 781 -5.16 35.83 7.20
CA GLU A 781 -5.12 35.84 5.74
C GLU A 781 -6.49 36.11 5.12
N ALA A 782 -6.48 36.69 3.92
CA ALA A 782 -7.63 36.79 3.04
C ALA A 782 -7.54 35.69 1.99
N VAL A 783 -8.61 34.90 1.87
CA VAL A 783 -8.76 33.84 0.87
C VAL A 783 -9.81 34.28 -0.14
N TYR A 784 -9.44 34.36 -1.42
CA TYR A 784 -10.33 34.94 -2.43
C TYR A 784 -10.28 34.30 -3.82
N ALA A 785 -11.37 34.47 -4.56
CA ALA A 785 -11.55 33.98 -5.92
C ALA A 785 -12.44 34.93 -6.75
N TYR A 786 -12.28 34.92 -8.07
CA TYR A 786 -13.05 35.74 -9.02
C TYR A 786 -14.30 35.05 -9.58
N SER A 787 -14.69 33.90 -9.01
CA SER A 787 -15.89 33.13 -9.37
C SER A 787 -16.88 33.09 -8.21
N GLU A 788 -18.18 33.31 -8.49
CA GLU A 788 -19.27 33.13 -7.52
C GLU A 788 -19.51 31.66 -7.15
N ARG A 789 -19.05 30.71 -7.99
CA ARG A 789 -19.21 29.28 -7.73
C ARG A 789 -17.98 28.76 -7.00
N ASP A 790 -18.14 28.42 -5.72
CA ASP A 790 -17.21 27.58 -4.97
C ASP A 790 -17.39 26.14 -5.46
N ASP A 791 -16.75 25.80 -6.57
CA ASP A 791 -16.76 24.45 -7.16
C ASP A 791 -15.63 23.56 -6.63
N GLY A 792 -14.90 24.02 -5.61
CA GLY A 792 -13.71 23.37 -5.05
C GLY A 792 -12.53 23.26 -6.02
N ARG A 793 -12.64 23.81 -7.23
CA ARG A 793 -11.63 23.69 -8.31
C ARG A 793 -11.06 25.04 -8.74
N THR A 794 -11.75 26.13 -8.43
CA THR A 794 -11.26 27.48 -8.70
C THR A 794 -10.03 27.78 -7.82
N PRO A 795 -8.87 28.14 -8.39
CA PRO A 795 -7.68 28.52 -7.60
C PRO A 795 -8.02 29.65 -6.64
N ARG A 796 -7.79 29.42 -5.35
CA ARG A 796 -7.91 30.45 -4.32
C ARG A 796 -6.58 31.18 -4.21
N VAL A 797 -6.64 32.51 -4.13
CA VAL A 797 -5.47 33.35 -3.85
C VAL A 797 -5.49 33.70 -2.38
N HIS A 798 -4.29 33.79 -1.79
CA HIS A 798 -4.05 33.98 -0.38
C HIS A 798 -3.15 35.18 -0.19
N ASP A 799 -3.58 36.15 0.61
CA ASP A 799 -2.73 37.26 1.05
C ASP A 799 -2.72 37.37 2.57
N GLU A 800 -1.52 37.44 3.14
CA GLU A 800 -1.33 37.61 4.58
C GLU A 800 -1.47 39.07 5.01
N PHE A 801 -2.13 39.29 6.14
CA PHE A 801 -2.17 40.59 6.78
C PHE A 801 -0.92 40.82 7.62
N VAL A 802 -0.47 42.07 7.70
CA VAL A 802 0.64 42.49 8.56
C VAL A 802 0.10 43.11 9.83
N ALA A 803 0.56 42.62 10.99
CA ALA A 803 0.29 43.25 12.28
C ALA A 803 0.98 44.63 12.32
N ASP A 804 0.25 45.68 12.65
CA ASP A 804 0.78 47.04 12.61
C ASP A 804 1.18 47.61 13.98
N GLY A 805 1.07 46.80 15.04
CA GLY A 805 1.43 47.16 16.40
C GLY A 805 0.42 48.02 17.15
N THR A 806 -0.71 48.39 16.53
CA THR A 806 -1.75 49.20 17.17
C THR A 806 -2.74 48.31 17.92
N ALA A 807 -2.88 48.52 19.23
CA ALA A 807 -3.97 47.94 20.02
C ALA A 807 -5.11 48.97 20.12
N GLY A 808 -6.32 48.61 19.68
CA GLY A 808 -7.50 49.46 19.84
C GLY A 808 -8.00 49.51 21.29
N ASP A 809 -8.90 50.44 21.59
CA ASP A 809 -9.46 50.67 22.94
C ASP A 809 -10.13 49.42 23.57
N ALA A 810 -10.48 48.42 22.75
CA ALA A 810 -11.07 47.14 23.15
C ALA A 810 -10.05 46.01 23.38
N GLY A 811 -8.73 46.30 23.37
CA GLY A 811 -7.67 45.30 23.54
C GLY A 811 -7.43 44.39 22.33
N GLU A 812 -7.89 44.80 21.14
CA GLU A 812 -7.70 44.09 19.88
C GLU A 812 -6.46 44.62 19.15
N HIS A 813 -5.66 43.73 18.57
CA HIS A 813 -4.52 44.11 17.73
C HIS A 813 -4.96 44.28 16.28
N ARG A 814 -4.48 45.35 15.62
CA ARG A 814 -4.84 45.64 14.24
C ARG A 814 -3.89 44.94 13.24
N PHE A 815 -4.51 44.30 12.26
CA PHE A 815 -3.90 43.63 11.12
C PHE A 815 -4.35 44.32 9.83
N ARG A 816 -3.42 44.59 8.91
CA ARG A 816 -3.69 45.33 7.67
C ARG A 816 -3.24 44.56 6.45
N LEU A 817 -4.07 44.59 5.41
CA LEU A 817 -3.75 44.06 4.09
C LEU A 817 -4.07 45.14 3.04
N GLU A 818 -3.07 45.53 2.26
CA GLU A 818 -3.28 46.31 1.04
C GLU A 818 -3.47 45.35 -0.12
N LEU A 819 -4.73 45.06 -0.45
CA LEU A 819 -5.08 44.13 -1.51
C LEU A 819 -5.17 44.89 -2.84
N LYS A 820 -4.43 44.42 -3.85
CA LYS A 820 -4.48 44.97 -5.21
C LYS A 820 -4.99 43.91 -6.20
N PRO A 821 -6.29 43.92 -6.55
CA PRO A 821 -6.86 42.93 -7.45
C PRO A 821 -6.21 42.98 -8.84
N GLU A 822 -5.72 41.84 -9.32
CA GLU A 822 -5.07 41.71 -10.63
C GLU A 822 -6.06 41.51 -11.79
N GLN A 823 -7.34 41.23 -11.50
CA GLN A 823 -8.37 40.97 -12.50
C GLN A 823 -9.62 41.82 -12.27
N CYS A 824 -10.32 42.14 -13.36
CA CYS A 824 -11.63 42.80 -13.30
C CYS A 824 -12.73 41.76 -13.03
N GLY A 825 -13.70 42.08 -12.16
CA GLY A 825 -14.83 41.20 -11.85
C GLY A 825 -15.34 41.38 -10.43
N LYS A 826 -16.25 40.49 -10.00
CA LYS A 826 -16.63 40.38 -8.59
C LYS A 826 -15.58 39.55 -7.86
N LEU A 827 -14.94 40.16 -6.86
CA LEU A 827 -14.00 39.48 -5.99
C LEU A 827 -14.74 38.96 -4.76
N HIS A 828 -14.80 37.64 -4.59
CA HIS A 828 -15.33 37.01 -3.40
C HIS A 828 -14.17 36.67 -2.49
N TYR A 829 -14.13 37.24 -1.29
CA TYR A 829 -13.09 37.00 -0.32
C TYR A 829 -13.65 36.70 1.07
N ARG A 830 -12.93 35.87 1.81
CA ARG A 830 -13.17 35.52 3.21
C ARG A 830 -11.88 35.77 3.99
N ILE A 831 -12.00 36.08 5.28
CA ILE A 831 -10.84 36.34 6.15
C ILE A 831 -10.82 35.28 7.24
N ARG A 832 -9.64 34.72 7.51
CA ARG A 832 -9.44 33.73 8.58
C ARG A 832 -8.15 33.97 9.36
N CYS A 833 -8.06 33.32 10.52
CA CYS A 833 -6.90 33.31 11.39
C CYS A 833 -6.57 31.87 11.82
N TYR A 834 -5.30 31.51 11.87
CA TYR A 834 -4.81 30.21 12.35
C TYR A 834 -3.43 30.36 13.03
N PRO A 835 -3.01 29.43 13.91
CA PRO A 835 -1.71 29.50 14.58
C PRO A 835 -0.54 29.38 13.60
N ARG A 836 0.57 30.05 13.89
CA ARG A 836 1.80 29.99 13.10
C ARG A 836 3.04 29.87 13.99
N HIS A 837 3.93 28.95 13.63
CA HIS A 837 5.25 28.81 14.22
C HIS A 837 6.22 28.21 13.19
N GLU A 838 7.48 28.65 13.17
CA GLU A 838 8.48 28.27 12.15
C GLU A 838 8.82 26.77 12.14
N LEU A 839 8.70 26.12 13.30
CA LEU A 839 8.96 24.69 13.48
C LEU A 839 7.77 23.78 13.11
N LEU A 840 6.58 24.30 12.77
CA LEU A 840 5.47 23.46 12.34
C LEU A 840 5.79 22.76 11.01
N THR A 841 5.40 21.49 10.90
CA THR A 841 5.55 20.74 9.64
C THR A 841 4.47 21.11 8.64
N HIS A 842 3.29 21.46 9.14
CA HIS A 842 2.16 21.91 8.34
C HIS A 842 1.46 23.10 9.01
N PRO A 843 1.00 24.13 8.26
CA PRO A 843 0.33 25.31 8.84
C PRO A 843 -0.89 24.96 9.70
N PHE A 844 -1.62 23.91 9.31
CA PHE A 844 -2.87 23.50 9.98
C PHE A 844 -2.71 22.29 10.91
N GLU A 845 -1.48 21.96 11.29
CA GLU A 845 -1.17 20.81 12.16
C GLU A 845 -1.98 20.79 13.48
N LEU A 846 -2.26 21.97 14.05
CA LEU A 846 -3.03 22.08 15.30
C LEU A 846 -4.54 21.88 15.13
N GLY A 847 -5.07 21.94 13.90
CA GLY A 847 -6.51 21.84 13.64
C GLY A 847 -7.33 23.03 14.12
N LEU A 848 -6.68 24.19 14.24
CA LEU A 848 -7.24 25.42 14.79
C LEU A 848 -7.34 26.49 13.69
N MET A 849 -8.54 27.03 13.49
CA MET A 849 -8.83 28.07 12.50
C MET A 849 -10.11 28.81 12.90
N VAL A 850 -10.11 30.14 12.78
CA VAL A 850 -11.29 30.98 13.02
C VAL A 850 -11.55 31.82 11.78
N TRP A 851 -12.79 31.79 11.29
CA TRP A 851 -13.25 32.67 10.22
C TRP A 851 -13.85 33.95 10.80
N LEU A 852 -13.67 35.06 10.08
CA LEU A 852 -14.38 36.30 10.38
C LEU A 852 -15.87 36.14 10.02
N CYS A 853 -16.73 36.07 11.04
CA CYS A 853 -18.18 36.00 10.87
C CYS A 853 -18.79 37.40 10.70
N ALA A 854 -19.87 37.51 9.93
CA ALA A 854 -20.64 38.75 9.88
C ALA A 854 -21.29 39.02 11.26
N PRO A 855 -21.39 40.27 11.73
CA PRO A 855 -22.12 40.58 12.95
C PRO A 855 -23.58 40.13 12.80
N ASP A 856 -24.08 39.37 13.78
CA ASP A 856 -25.46 38.90 13.80
C ASP A 856 -26.42 40.08 13.58
N LEU A 857 -27.22 40.01 12.53
CA LEU A 857 -28.41 40.84 12.34
C LEU A 857 -29.51 40.36 13.31
N GLN A 858 -29.25 40.35 14.62
CA GLN A 858 -30.25 40.14 15.66
C GLN A 858 -30.21 41.34 16.62
N GLY A 859 -30.83 42.43 16.18
CA GLY A 859 -30.88 43.66 16.96
C GLY A 859 -31.68 44.79 16.29
N ALA A 860 -32.75 44.47 15.56
CA ALA A 860 -33.70 45.48 15.10
C ALA A 860 -35.10 44.88 14.93
N GLY A 861 -36.03 45.24 15.83
CA GLY A 861 -37.46 45.22 15.55
C GLY A 861 -38.31 44.19 16.31
N SER A 862 -38.57 44.42 17.59
CA SER A 862 -39.90 44.20 18.16
C SER A 862 -40.22 45.25 19.22
N GLN A 863 -40.45 46.48 18.73
CA GLN A 863 -41.36 47.43 19.38
C GLN A 863 -42.35 47.90 18.32
N ALA A 864 -43.50 47.24 18.27
CA ALA A 864 -44.84 47.72 17.92
C ALA A 864 -45.79 46.53 17.92
#